data_AF-A0A6I3B284-F1
#
_entry.id   AF-A0A6I3B284-F1
#
_cell.length_a   1.000
_cell.length_b   1.000
_cell.length_c   1.000
_cell.angle_alpha   90.00
_cell.angle_beta   90.00
_cell.angle_gamma   90.00
#
_symmetry.space_group_name_H-M   'P 1'
#
loop_
_entity.id
_entity.type
_entity.pdbx_description
1 polymer ?
#
loop_
_entity_poly.entity_id
_entity_poly.type
_entity_poly.pdbx_seq_one_letter_code
_entity_poly.pdbx_strand_id
1 'polypeptide(L)'
;MDVLVMIVAAIVTVIAVGLFARTVVGFVRQFKVGKSINRTDKPALRTLTLLKEVFLATRLKQKPVGPIVAVSHLIVLIAFGVLFFTLVTAYGQLINPDFALPLIGHWPAFSYLIEIMSWLMVLAILILIAVRVARRPNPQQPRKSRFFGSTMWQAYYVEFTILAIGIFVLALRAAEYARGSVQGEEFIHSNFPLTGWIGENWTGLSLETLATLILLLAFGKILVSMAWFVTVAMTPTMGVAWHRFLAFFNVWFQRNANGKPALGQLEPIRYDGVALDFEKLDDFPDDIALGVTAMTDFSWKALLDFSTCTECGRCQSQCPAWNTEKPLSPKLLTIAMRNHAHAISPWMTATEEERAHLDPALIELAEKPLVGEDGVITDDILWSCTTCGACVNQCPVDIAHIDHIVDIRRSQVLVLSEFPTELNGLFKNVENKGNPWGMNASGRNDWISEVDFDVKVFGMDGEDTIPEDIDYLFWVGCAGAYEDRAKRTTKNVAELMNIAGVSFMVLGEGETCTGDPARRAGNEFLFQMQAAQNIEVLNEIKATKIVVTCPHCLNALKREYPQLGGNYEVVHHTELLNDLVKAGRLTPVNKIDQTVTYHDPCYLGRHNQVYNPPRELISATADSFVEMDRNRDKSFCCGAGGARMWMEEKLGTRINQTRGDEAIATGAKRIAVGCPFCSVMLNDAVNTRQQEPGRALGVEVVDVSTLLLDAAKS
;
A
#
# COMPACT_ATOMS: atom_id res chain seq x y z
N MET A 1 -37.25 -25.65 -31.69
CA MET A 1 -36.07 -25.61 -30.82
C MET A 1 -35.70 -24.16 -30.49
N ASP A 2 -35.64 -23.30 -31.50
CA ASP A 2 -35.16 -21.91 -31.40
C ASP A 2 -35.94 -21.03 -30.42
N VAL A 3 -37.28 -21.13 -30.43
CA VAL A 3 -38.15 -20.39 -29.49
C VAL A 3 -37.85 -20.76 -28.03
N LEU A 4 -37.64 -22.04 -27.74
CA LEU A 4 -37.30 -22.49 -26.39
C LEU A 4 -35.94 -21.94 -25.96
N VAL A 5 -34.95 -21.98 -26.84
CA VAL A 5 -33.60 -21.45 -26.60
C VAL A 5 -33.64 -19.95 -26.29
N MET A 6 -34.39 -19.18 -27.07
CA MET A 6 -34.60 -17.75 -26.84
C MET A 6 -35.28 -17.46 -25.49
N ILE A 7 -36.34 -18.20 -25.15
CA ILE A 7 -37.05 -18.05 -23.87
C ILE A 7 -36.11 -18.33 -22.70
N VAL A 8 -35.36 -19.43 -22.76
CA VAL A 8 -34.42 -19.80 -21.69
C VAL A 8 -33.32 -18.74 -21.56
N ALA A 9 -32.73 -18.31 -22.68
CA ALA A 9 -31.71 -17.25 -22.68
C ALA A 9 -32.25 -15.97 -22.02
N ALA A 10 -33.46 -15.54 -22.39
CA ALA A 10 -34.10 -14.35 -21.83
C ALA A 10 -34.34 -14.48 -20.31
N ILE A 11 -34.93 -15.59 -19.85
CA ILE A 11 -35.21 -15.83 -18.42
C ILE A 11 -33.92 -15.79 -17.61
N VAL A 12 -32.90 -16.54 -18.04
CA VAL A 12 -31.61 -16.61 -17.33
C VAL A 12 -30.93 -15.24 -17.30
N THR A 13 -31.07 -14.45 -18.36
CA THR A 13 -30.53 -13.08 -18.43
C THR A 13 -31.20 -12.14 -17.43
N VAL A 14 -32.54 -12.14 -17.38
CA VAL A 14 -33.31 -11.31 -16.44
C VAL A 14 -32.93 -11.64 -14.99
N ILE A 15 -32.81 -12.93 -14.66
CA ILE A 15 -32.38 -13.37 -13.33
C ILE A 15 -30.95 -12.88 -13.04
N ALA A 16 -30.02 -13.13 -13.95
CA ALA A 16 -28.60 -12.79 -13.77
C ALA A 16 -28.39 -11.28 -13.59
N VAL A 17 -28.99 -10.46 -14.45
CA VAL A 17 -28.90 -9.00 -14.37
C VAL A 17 -29.63 -8.46 -13.13
N GLY A 18 -30.80 -9.00 -12.79
CA GLY A 18 -31.55 -8.61 -11.60
C GLY A 18 -30.79 -8.86 -10.30
N LEU A 19 -30.19 -10.05 -10.16
CA LEU A 19 -29.33 -10.39 -9.02
C LEU A 19 -28.10 -9.48 -8.97
N PHE A 20 -27.42 -9.27 -10.10
CA PHE A 20 -26.25 -8.41 -10.17
C PHE A 20 -26.57 -6.96 -9.77
N ALA A 21 -27.66 -6.40 -10.29
CA ALA A 21 -28.13 -5.07 -9.93
C ALA A 21 -28.47 -4.95 -8.44
N ARG A 22 -29.14 -5.96 -7.86
CA ARG A 22 -29.42 -6.01 -6.41
C ARG A 22 -28.12 -5.98 -5.60
N THR A 23 -27.10 -6.75 -5.98
CA THR A 23 -25.82 -6.78 -5.26
C THR A 23 -25.07 -5.46 -5.38
N VAL A 24 -25.09 -4.80 -6.55
CA VAL A 24 -24.52 -3.45 -6.72
C VAL A 24 -25.21 -2.43 -5.82
N VAL A 25 -26.54 -2.46 -5.74
CA VAL A 25 -27.29 -1.61 -4.80
C VAL A 25 -26.91 -1.92 -3.34
N GLY A 26 -26.70 -3.19 -3.01
CA GLY A 26 -26.20 -3.64 -1.71
C GLY A 26 -24.85 -3.00 -1.33
N PHE A 27 -23.87 -3.02 -2.23
CA PHE A 27 -22.59 -2.34 -2.02
C PHE A 27 -22.78 -0.84 -1.78
N VAL A 28 -23.58 -0.17 -2.62
CA VAL A 28 -23.82 1.27 -2.46
C VAL A 28 -24.46 1.60 -1.11
N ARG A 29 -25.43 0.80 -0.66
CA ARG A 29 -26.05 0.97 0.67
C ARG A 29 -25.04 0.76 1.78
N GLN A 30 -24.26 -0.33 1.72
CA GLN A 30 -23.23 -0.62 2.70
C GLN A 30 -22.20 0.50 2.81
N PHE A 31 -21.69 1.00 1.67
CA PHE A 31 -20.68 2.06 1.66
C PHE A 31 -21.23 3.38 2.23
N LYS A 32 -22.50 3.69 1.99
CA LYS A 32 -23.15 4.89 2.53
C LYS A 32 -23.29 4.92 4.05
N VAL A 33 -23.17 3.78 4.73
CA VAL A 33 -23.16 3.73 6.21
C VAL A 33 -21.86 4.30 6.77
N GLY A 34 -20.76 4.18 6.02
CA GLY A 34 -19.45 4.62 6.51
C GLY A 34 -19.36 6.14 6.64
N LYS A 35 -18.55 6.61 7.59
CA LYS A 35 -18.31 8.04 7.87
C LYS A 35 -17.92 8.81 6.61
N SER A 36 -18.34 10.07 6.56
CA SER A 36 -18.10 10.95 5.42
C SER A 36 -16.61 11.29 5.30
N ILE A 37 -16.10 11.25 4.07
CA ILE A 37 -14.75 11.71 3.74
C ILE A 37 -14.72 12.26 2.31
N ASN A 38 -14.04 13.37 2.10
CA ASN A 38 -13.90 13.97 0.77
C ASN A 38 -12.78 13.27 -0.03
N ARG A 39 -13.14 12.73 -1.20
CA ARG A 39 -12.24 12.11 -2.19
C ARG A 39 -12.61 12.49 -3.63
N THR A 40 -13.30 13.61 -3.82
CA THR A 40 -13.80 14.09 -5.13
C THR A 40 -13.10 15.36 -5.61
N ASP A 41 -12.11 15.87 -4.87
CA ASP A 41 -11.29 17.02 -5.26
C ASP A 41 -10.50 16.75 -6.55
N LYS A 42 -10.22 17.79 -7.34
CA LYS A 42 -9.38 17.70 -8.57
C LYS A 42 -9.83 16.57 -9.53
N PRO A 43 -11.10 16.54 -9.97
CA PRO A 43 -11.66 15.42 -10.73
C PRO A 43 -10.92 15.13 -12.05
N ALA A 44 -10.41 16.16 -12.73
CA ALA A 44 -9.61 15.99 -13.95
C ALA A 44 -8.30 15.22 -13.69
N LEU A 45 -7.58 15.59 -12.63
CA LEU A 45 -6.33 14.93 -12.25
C LEU A 45 -6.60 13.49 -11.79
N ARG A 46 -7.65 13.24 -11.01
CA ARG A 46 -8.05 11.89 -10.59
C ARG A 46 -8.37 11.00 -11.78
N THR A 47 -9.10 11.53 -12.76
CA THR A 47 -9.45 10.80 -13.99
C THR A 47 -8.20 10.49 -14.82
N LEU A 48 -7.29 11.46 -14.98
CA LEU A 48 -6.00 11.22 -15.65
C LEU A 48 -5.19 10.14 -14.93
N THR A 49 -5.14 10.19 -13.60
CA THR A 49 -4.43 9.18 -12.80
C THR A 49 -5.07 7.81 -12.94
N LEU A 50 -6.41 7.71 -12.92
CA LEU A 50 -7.12 6.46 -13.18
C LEU A 50 -6.73 5.87 -14.54
N LEU A 51 -6.81 6.66 -15.61
CA LEU A 51 -6.44 6.22 -16.96
C LEU A 51 -4.98 5.77 -17.01
N LYS A 52 -4.07 6.52 -16.39
CA LYS A 52 -2.66 6.16 -16.29
C LYS A 52 -2.46 4.81 -15.59
N GLU A 53 -3.06 4.61 -14.42
CA GLU A 53 -2.88 3.39 -13.63
C GLU A 53 -3.50 2.16 -14.31
N VAL A 54 -4.67 2.32 -14.93
CA VAL A 54 -5.37 1.24 -15.65
C VAL A 54 -4.64 0.84 -16.93
N PHE A 55 -4.31 1.81 -17.80
CA PHE A 55 -3.76 1.49 -19.13
C PHE A 55 -2.26 1.28 -19.15
N LEU A 56 -1.49 1.92 -18.24
CA LEU A 56 -0.04 1.70 -18.17
C LEU A 56 0.36 0.56 -17.22
N ALA A 57 -0.62 -0.01 -16.48
CA ALA A 57 -0.42 -1.07 -15.50
C ALA A 57 0.78 -0.79 -14.57
N THR A 58 0.99 0.48 -14.21
CA THR A 58 2.22 0.99 -13.57
C THR A 58 2.52 0.26 -12.26
N ARG A 59 1.49 -0.05 -11.48
CA ARG A 59 1.60 -0.76 -10.20
C ARG A 59 1.73 -2.29 -10.33
N LEU A 60 1.52 -2.87 -11.53
CA LEU A 60 1.61 -4.33 -11.74
C LEU A 60 2.99 -4.82 -12.23
N LYS A 61 3.84 -3.92 -12.74
CA LYS A 61 5.13 -4.20 -13.44
C LYS A 61 6.28 -4.77 -12.58
N GLN A 62 6.02 -5.20 -11.34
CA GLN A 62 7.10 -5.60 -10.41
C GLN A 62 7.69 -6.99 -10.72
N LYS A 63 9.00 -7.02 -11.03
CA LYS A 63 9.84 -8.20 -11.39
C LYS A 63 9.77 -9.38 -10.39
N PRO A 64 10.07 -10.65 -10.81
CA PRO A 64 10.63 -11.05 -12.12
C PRO A 64 9.57 -11.35 -13.20
N VAL A 65 8.45 -11.99 -12.88
CA VAL A 65 7.35 -12.27 -13.86
C VAL A 65 6.32 -11.13 -13.95
N GLY A 66 6.57 -10.03 -13.23
CA GLY A 66 5.67 -8.87 -13.18
C GLY A 66 5.24 -8.33 -14.52
N PRO A 67 6.16 -8.11 -15.47
CA PRO A 67 5.80 -7.59 -16.79
C PRO A 67 4.83 -8.50 -17.55
N ILE A 68 5.10 -9.82 -17.58
CA ILE A 68 4.22 -10.80 -18.25
C ILE A 68 2.85 -10.80 -17.60
N VAL A 69 2.79 -10.89 -16.26
CA VAL A 69 1.51 -10.87 -15.53
C VAL A 69 0.75 -9.56 -15.76
N ALA A 70 1.45 -8.42 -15.78
CA ALA A 70 0.85 -7.10 -16.02
C ALA A 70 0.26 -6.99 -17.44
N VAL A 71 1.03 -7.42 -18.45
CA VAL A 71 0.58 -7.43 -19.84
C VAL A 71 -0.59 -8.39 -20.03
N SER A 72 -0.52 -9.62 -19.50
CA SER A 72 -1.63 -10.57 -19.59
C SER A 72 -2.89 -10.06 -18.88
N HIS A 73 -2.78 -9.39 -17.72
CA HIS A 73 -3.94 -8.76 -17.08
C HIS A 73 -4.52 -7.62 -17.92
N LEU A 74 -3.67 -6.78 -18.51
CA LEU A 74 -4.12 -5.68 -19.37
C LEU A 74 -4.83 -6.19 -20.63
N ILE A 75 -4.29 -7.24 -21.26
CA ILE A 75 -4.93 -7.91 -22.40
C ILE A 75 -6.30 -8.44 -22.00
N VAL A 76 -6.40 -9.17 -20.88
CA VAL A 76 -7.70 -9.69 -20.40
C VAL A 76 -8.67 -8.55 -20.10
N LEU A 77 -8.21 -7.44 -19.52
CA LEU A 77 -9.06 -6.28 -19.25
C LEU A 77 -9.62 -5.65 -20.54
N ILE A 78 -8.76 -5.40 -21.52
CA ILE A 78 -9.16 -4.79 -22.81
C ILE A 78 -10.06 -5.76 -23.57
N ALA A 79 -9.68 -7.04 -23.66
CA ALA A 79 -10.45 -8.07 -24.33
C ALA A 79 -11.83 -8.25 -23.69
N PHE A 80 -11.96 -8.17 -22.36
CA PHE A 80 -13.27 -8.23 -21.70
C PHE A 80 -14.22 -7.12 -22.17
N GLY A 81 -13.72 -5.88 -22.31
CA GLY A 81 -14.51 -4.76 -22.81
C GLY A 81 -14.84 -4.86 -24.30
N VAL A 82 -13.88 -5.27 -25.13
CA VAL A 82 -14.07 -5.44 -26.58
C VAL A 82 -14.99 -6.62 -26.89
N LEU A 83 -14.77 -7.77 -26.25
CA LEU A 83 -15.52 -9.00 -26.51
C LEU A 83 -16.91 -8.97 -25.89
N PHE A 84 -17.27 -7.99 -25.06
CA PHE A 84 -18.65 -7.75 -24.64
C PHE A 84 -19.60 -7.60 -25.85
N PHE A 85 -19.14 -6.95 -26.92
CA PHE A 85 -19.95 -6.79 -28.14
C PHE A 85 -20.28 -8.14 -28.81
N THR A 86 -19.42 -9.15 -28.67
CA THR A 86 -19.73 -10.52 -29.15
C THR A 86 -20.83 -11.19 -28.33
N LEU A 87 -21.08 -10.74 -27.09
CA LEU A 87 -22.21 -11.23 -26.30
C LEU A 87 -23.51 -10.63 -26.83
N VAL A 88 -23.48 -9.34 -27.18
CA VAL A 88 -24.61 -8.68 -27.85
C VAL A 88 -24.91 -9.34 -29.19
N THR A 89 -23.89 -9.63 -30.01
CA THR A 89 -24.05 -10.39 -31.26
C THR A 89 -24.68 -11.76 -31.01
N ALA A 90 -24.22 -12.49 -29.99
CA ALA A 90 -24.76 -13.82 -29.66
C ALA A 90 -26.27 -13.80 -29.38
N TYR A 91 -26.82 -12.75 -28.76
CA TYR A 91 -28.28 -12.63 -28.58
C TYR A 91 -29.03 -12.49 -29.90
N GLY A 92 -28.50 -11.69 -30.84
CA GLY A 92 -29.08 -11.59 -32.17
C GLY A 92 -28.94 -12.88 -32.98
N GLN A 93 -27.86 -13.64 -32.75
CA GLN A 93 -27.63 -14.95 -33.36
C GLN A 93 -28.61 -16.04 -32.94
N LEU A 94 -29.34 -15.85 -31.84
CA LEU A 94 -30.45 -16.75 -31.48
C LEU A 94 -31.69 -16.56 -32.38
N ILE A 95 -31.81 -15.39 -33.02
CA ILE A 95 -32.94 -15.04 -33.90
C ILE A 95 -32.54 -15.25 -35.36
N ASN A 96 -31.35 -14.78 -35.73
CA ASN A 96 -30.81 -14.89 -37.07
C ASN A 96 -29.33 -15.30 -36.98
N PRO A 97 -28.92 -16.48 -37.48
CA PRO A 97 -27.53 -16.93 -37.41
C PRO A 97 -26.54 -15.96 -38.10
N ASP A 98 -27.02 -15.17 -39.07
CA ASP A 98 -26.23 -14.17 -39.81
C ASP A 98 -26.26 -12.79 -39.14
N PHE A 99 -26.78 -12.68 -37.92
CA PHE A 99 -26.87 -11.41 -37.22
C PHE A 99 -25.49 -10.81 -36.96
N ALA A 100 -25.34 -9.56 -37.36
CA ALA A 100 -24.20 -8.71 -37.04
C ALA A 100 -24.70 -7.39 -36.45
N LEU A 101 -23.84 -6.71 -35.68
CA LEU A 101 -24.19 -5.41 -35.11
C LEU A 101 -24.43 -4.37 -36.22
N PRO A 102 -25.57 -3.64 -36.24
CA PRO A 102 -25.99 -2.80 -37.37
C PRO A 102 -25.01 -1.71 -37.84
N LEU A 103 -24.03 -1.31 -37.02
CA LEU A 103 -23.08 -0.23 -37.33
C LEU A 103 -21.63 -0.69 -37.51
N ILE A 104 -21.22 -1.69 -36.74
CA ILE A 104 -19.81 -2.10 -36.64
C ILE A 104 -19.58 -3.56 -37.01
N GLY A 105 -20.63 -4.37 -37.09
CA GLY A 105 -20.53 -5.82 -37.24
C GLY A 105 -19.92 -6.26 -38.58
N HIS A 106 -20.15 -5.48 -39.64
CA HIS A 106 -19.58 -5.73 -40.97
C HIS A 106 -18.29 -4.93 -41.23
N TRP A 107 -17.81 -4.14 -40.27
CA TRP A 107 -16.61 -3.34 -40.44
C TRP A 107 -15.35 -4.23 -40.29
N PRO A 108 -14.48 -4.36 -41.32
CA PRO A 108 -13.34 -5.28 -41.25
C PRO A 108 -12.40 -5.01 -40.09
N ALA A 109 -12.18 -3.74 -39.73
CA ALA A 109 -11.32 -3.38 -38.61
C ALA A 109 -11.89 -3.87 -37.26
N PHE A 110 -13.22 -3.85 -37.09
CA PHE A 110 -13.86 -4.40 -35.91
C PHE A 110 -13.76 -5.94 -35.90
N SER A 111 -13.97 -6.59 -37.04
CA SER A 111 -13.76 -8.03 -37.19
C SER A 111 -12.34 -8.44 -36.78
N TYR A 112 -11.31 -7.74 -37.28
CA TYR A 112 -9.91 -7.97 -36.93
C TYR A 112 -9.61 -7.73 -35.46
N LEU A 113 -10.22 -6.71 -34.88
CA LEU A 113 -10.08 -6.45 -33.46
C LEU A 113 -10.66 -7.61 -32.64
N ILE A 114 -11.84 -8.13 -32.98
CA ILE A 114 -12.44 -9.29 -32.31
C ILE A 114 -11.56 -10.54 -32.46
N GLU A 115 -11.08 -10.83 -33.67
CA GLU A 115 -10.19 -11.95 -33.98
C GLU A 115 -8.92 -11.92 -33.13
N ILE A 116 -8.19 -10.80 -33.17
CA ILE A 116 -6.93 -10.61 -32.43
C ILE A 116 -7.19 -10.67 -30.93
N MET A 117 -8.22 -9.96 -30.41
CA MET A 117 -8.50 -9.93 -28.98
C MET A 117 -8.96 -11.29 -28.45
N SER A 118 -9.69 -12.09 -29.24
CA SER A 118 -10.10 -13.45 -28.86
C SER A 118 -8.89 -14.35 -28.60
N TRP A 119 -7.94 -14.38 -29.55
CA TRP A 119 -6.71 -15.16 -29.41
C TRP A 119 -5.81 -14.65 -28.29
N LEU A 120 -5.62 -13.34 -28.20
CA LEU A 120 -4.83 -12.74 -27.13
C LEU A 120 -5.43 -12.99 -25.75
N MET A 121 -6.76 -12.97 -25.61
CA MET A 121 -7.43 -13.29 -24.35
C MET A 121 -7.19 -14.74 -23.95
N VAL A 122 -7.35 -15.70 -24.87
CA VAL A 122 -7.10 -17.13 -24.60
C VAL A 122 -5.64 -17.35 -24.21
N LEU A 123 -4.69 -16.78 -24.94
CA LEU A 123 -3.27 -16.87 -24.59
C LEU A 123 -2.98 -16.25 -23.22
N ALA A 124 -3.49 -15.04 -22.97
CA ALA A 124 -3.27 -14.33 -21.72
C ALA A 124 -3.85 -15.07 -20.51
N ILE A 125 -5.07 -15.61 -20.61
CA ILE A 125 -5.68 -16.35 -19.51
C ILE A 125 -4.96 -17.67 -19.24
N LEU A 126 -4.49 -18.37 -20.28
CA LEU A 126 -3.67 -19.58 -20.11
C LEU A 126 -2.34 -19.27 -19.40
N ILE A 127 -1.69 -18.16 -19.72
CA ILE A 127 -0.50 -17.69 -19.00
C ILE A 127 -0.83 -17.41 -17.53
N LEU A 128 -1.94 -16.73 -17.24
CA LEU A 128 -2.33 -16.42 -15.85
C LEU A 128 -2.67 -17.67 -15.05
N ILE A 129 -3.37 -18.64 -15.65
CA ILE A 129 -3.64 -19.96 -15.07
C ILE A 129 -2.32 -20.68 -14.77
N ALA A 130 -1.40 -20.74 -15.73
CA ALA A 130 -0.10 -21.39 -15.55
C ALA A 130 0.69 -20.75 -14.40
N VAL A 131 0.73 -19.42 -14.33
CA VAL A 131 1.39 -18.68 -13.24
C VAL A 131 0.73 -18.97 -11.89
N ARG A 132 -0.61 -19.06 -11.82
CA ARG A 132 -1.32 -19.39 -10.59
C ARG A 132 -1.03 -20.81 -10.14
N VAL A 133 -1.12 -21.78 -11.04
CA VAL A 133 -0.84 -23.20 -10.74
C VAL A 133 0.60 -23.37 -10.26
N ALA A 134 1.56 -22.72 -10.91
CA ALA A 134 2.98 -22.75 -10.51
C ALA A 134 3.25 -22.10 -9.15
N ARG A 135 2.40 -21.17 -8.70
CA ARG A 135 2.56 -20.41 -7.45
C ARG A 135 1.53 -20.77 -6.38
N ARG A 136 0.73 -21.81 -6.59
CA ARG A 136 -0.30 -22.25 -5.63
C ARG A 136 0.34 -22.58 -4.28
N PRO A 137 -0.38 -22.40 -3.15
CA PRO A 137 0.13 -22.79 -1.85
C PRO A 137 0.56 -24.26 -1.85
N ASN A 138 1.83 -24.49 -1.50
CA ASN A 138 2.33 -25.84 -1.29
C ASN A 138 1.75 -26.36 0.04
N PRO A 139 1.10 -27.53 0.10
CA PRO A 139 0.56 -28.08 1.35
C PRO A 139 1.57 -28.20 2.50
N GLN A 140 2.85 -28.45 2.19
CA GLN A 140 3.91 -28.56 3.20
C GLN A 140 4.39 -27.19 3.72
N GLN A 141 4.31 -26.14 2.90
CA GLN A 141 4.78 -24.80 3.27
C GLN A 141 3.81 -23.72 2.74
N PRO A 142 2.56 -23.72 3.23
CA PRO A 142 1.49 -22.97 2.58
C PRO A 142 1.71 -21.45 2.69
N ARG A 143 2.31 -20.97 3.79
CA ARG A 143 2.59 -19.55 4.04
C ARG A 143 3.61 -18.91 3.09
N LYS A 144 4.46 -19.71 2.43
CA LYS A 144 5.44 -19.20 1.45
C LYS A 144 4.78 -18.68 0.17
N SER A 145 3.59 -19.21 -0.18
CA SER A 145 2.84 -18.68 -1.31
C SER A 145 2.14 -17.37 -0.92
N ARG A 146 2.23 -16.37 -1.80
CA ARG A 146 1.43 -15.14 -1.69
C ARG A 146 -0.08 -15.40 -1.72
N PHE A 147 -0.50 -16.53 -2.28
CA PHE A 147 -1.91 -16.93 -2.36
C PHE A 147 -2.41 -17.65 -1.10
N PHE A 148 -1.57 -17.81 -0.05
CA PHE A 148 -2.01 -18.34 1.23
C PHE A 148 -3.23 -17.57 1.77
N GLY A 149 -4.31 -18.28 2.14
CA GLY A 149 -5.55 -17.67 2.63
C GLY A 149 -6.37 -16.92 1.57
N SER A 150 -6.00 -17.00 0.28
CA SER A 150 -6.90 -16.59 -0.81
C SER A 150 -7.92 -17.69 -1.10
N THR A 151 -9.13 -17.32 -1.52
CA THR A 151 -10.20 -18.29 -1.84
C THR A 151 -9.99 -18.90 -3.23
N MET A 152 -9.24 -20.00 -3.31
CA MET A 152 -8.72 -20.51 -4.60
C MET A 152 -9.79 -20.93 -5.61
N TRP A 153 -10.89 -21.54 -5.18
CA TRP A 153 -11.96 -21.98 -6.10
C TRP A 153 -12.56 -20.80 -6.86
N GLN A 154 -12.67 -19.62 -6.22
CA GLN A 154 -13.18 -18.40 -6.85
C GLN A 154 -12.27 -17.97 -7.99
N ALA A 155 -10.95 -18.02 -7.78
CA ALA A 155 -9.99 -17.69 -8.82
C ALA A 155 -10.06 -18.67 -10.00
N TYR A 156 -10.16 -19.98 -9.73
CA TYR A 156 -10.30 -20.97 -10.80
C TYR A 156 -11.62 -20.81 -11.56
N TYR A 157 -12.73 -20.58 -10.87
CA TYR A 157 -14.02 -20.32 -11.51
C TYR A 157 -13.95 -19.13 -12.49
N VAL A 158 -13.36 -18.02 -12.03
CA VAL A 158 -13.12 -16.82 -12.85
C VAL A 158 -12.25 -17.13 -14.07
N GLU A 159 -11.14 -17.86 -13.87
CA GLU A 159 -10.20 -18.20 -14.94
C GLU A 159 -10.81 -19.13 -15.98
N PHE A 160 -11.53 -20.17 -15.55
CA PHE A 160 -12.23 -21.09 -16.45
C PHE A 160 -13.39 -20.41 -17.18
N THR A 161 -14.10 -19.47 -16.53
CA THR A 161 -15.14 -18.67 -17.20
C THR A 161 -14.55 -17.86 -18.34
N ILE A 162 -13.44 -17.14 -18.11
CA ILE A 162 -12.79 -16.32 -19.15
C ILE A 162 -12.27 -17.21 -20.28
N LEU A 163 -11.66 -18.35 -19.96
CA LEU A 163 -11.21 -19.31 -20.95
C LEU A 163 -12.38 -19.86 -21.79
N ALA A 164 -13.48 -20.25 -21.14
CA ALA A 164 -14.67 -20.74 -21.82
C ALA A 164 -15.26 -19.69 -22.75
N ILE A 165 -15.40 -18.43 -22.29
CA ILE A 165 -15.87 -17.33 -23.14
C ILE A 165 -14.95 -17.15 -24.36
N GLY A 166 -13.63 -17.19 -24.18
CA GLY A 166 -12.69 -17.08 -25.29
C GLY A 166 -12.84 -18.21 -26.32
N ILE A 167 -12.99 -19.45 -25.85
CA ILE A 167 -13.24 -20.63 -26.71
C ILE A 167 -14.56 -20.48 -27.46
N PHE A 168 -15.64 -20.06 -26.79
CA PHE A 168 -16.93 -19.84 -27.44
C PHE A 168 -16.86 -18.76 -28.51
N VAL A 169 -16.12 -17.67 -28.28
CA VAL A 169 -15.95 -16.62 -29.32
C VAL A 169 -15.20 -17.20 -30.52
N LEU A 170 -14.08 -17.89 -30.33
CA LEU A 170 -13.32 -18.49 -31.43
C LEU A 170 -14.16 -19.51 -32.22
N ALA A 171 -14.94 -20.34 -31.54
CA ALA A 171 -15.83 -21.31 -32.17
C ALA A 171 -16.96 -20.64 -32.95
N LEU A 172 -17.57 -19.57 -32.42
CA LEU A 172 -18.58 -18.80 -33.13
C LEU A 172 -18.01 -18.18 -34.40
N ARG A 173 -16.84 -17.55 -34.32
CA ARG A 173 -16.17 -16.95 -35.48
C ARG A 173 -15.81 -17.98 -36.55
N ALA A 174 -15.38 -19.18 -36.16
CA ALA A 174 -15.13 -20.28 -37.08
C ALA A 174 -16.42 -20.79 -37.76
N ALA A 175 -17.55 -20.84 -37.03
CA ALA A 175 -18.83 -21.27 -37.56
C ALA A 175 -19.45 -20.23 -38.52
N GLU A 176 -19.31 -18.94 -38.18
CA GLU A 176 -19.68 -17.82 -39.05
C GLU A 176 -18.89 -17.85 -40.36
N TYR A 177 -17.57 -18.06 -40.30
CA TYR A 177 -16.75 -18.24 -41.49
C TYR A 177 -17.24 -19.41 -42.35
N ALA A 178 -17.46 -20.59 -41.74
CA ALA A 178 -17.89 -21.78 -42.47
C ALA A 178 -19.22 -21.55 -43.19
N ARG A 179 -20.16 -20.88 -42.51
CA ARG A 179 -21.48 -20.54 -43.07
C ARG A 179 -21.37 -19.54 -44.22
N GLY A 180 -20.64 -18.44 -44.04
CA GLY A 180 -20.42 -17.45 -45.11
C GLY A 180 -19.69 -18.05 -46.32
N SER A 181 -18.76 -18.99 -46.08
CA SER A 181 -18.07 -19.71 -47.17
C SER A 181 -19.03 -20.60 -47.96
N VAL A 182 -19.98 -21.30 -47.32
CA VAL A 182 -20.99 -22.12 -48.01
C VAL A 182 -22.04 -21.25 -48.71
N GLN A 183 -22.33 -20.05 -48.19
CA GLN A 183 -23.20 -19.07 -48.84
C GLN A 183 -22.56 -18.38 -50.06
N GLY A 184 -21.23 -18.51 -50.22
CA GLY A 184 -20.49 -17.85 -51.29
C GLY A 184 -20.27 -16.36 -51.03
N GLU A 185 -20.14 -15.95 -49.77
CA GLU A 185 -19.85 -14.56 -49.42
C GLU A 185 -18.47 -14.13 -49.96
N GLU A 186 -18.44 -12.98 -50.63
CA GLU A 186 -17.19 -12.39 -51.09
C GLU A 186 -16.31 -11.97 -49.89
N PHE A 187 -14.99 -12.11 -50.05
CA PHE A 187 -13.99 -11.72 -49.04
C PHE A 187 -14.11 -12.44 -47.69
N ILE A 188 -14.76 -13.61 -47.62
CA ILE A 188 -14.96 -14.36 -46.36
C ILE A 188 -13.63 -14.67 -45.64
N HIS A 189 -12.59 -15.11 -46.34
CA HIS A 189 -11.26 -15.32 -45.75
C HIS A 189 -10.66 -14.04 -45.18
N SER A 190 -10.86 -12.92 -45.88
CA SER A 190 -10.38 -11.62 -45.44
C SER A 190 -11.15 -11.10 -44.23
N ASN A 191 -12.38 -11.54 -43.98
CA ASN A 191 -13.15 -11.16 -42.79
C ASN A 191 -12.82 -12.02 -41.57
N PHE A 192 -12.29 -13.22 -41.77
CA PHE A 192 -11.95 -14.18 -40.71
C PHE A 192 -10.49 -14.70 -40.80
N PRO A 193 -9.48 -13.81 -40.77
CA PRO A 193 -8.08 -14.18 -41.00
C PRO A 193 -7.48 -15.12 -39.96
N LEU A 194 -7.98 -15.20 -38.73
CA LEU A 194 -7.39 -16.01 -37.65
C LEU A 194 -8.27 -17.20 -37.24
N THR A 195 -9.55 -17.22 -37.60
CA THR A 195 -10.45 -18.35 -37.34
C THR A 195 -10.86 -19.13 -38.59
N GLY A 196 -10.59 -18.62 -39.80
CA GLY A 196 -10.98 -19.25 -41.06
C GLY A 196 -10.48 -20.69 -41.21
N TRP A 197 -9.21 -20.94 -40.90
CA TRP A 197 -8.61 -22.28 -40.95
C TRP A 197 -9.27 -23.30 -39.99
N ILE A 198 -9.88 -22.83 -38.89
CA ILE A 198 -10.68 -23.70 -38.01
C ILE A 198 -12.01 -24.01 -38.72
N GLY A 199 -12.67 -22.96 -39.23
CA GLY A 199 -13.95 -23.07 -39.90
C GLY A 199 -13.92 -23.85 -41.21
N GLU A 200 -12.77 -23.97 -41.88
CA GLU A 200 -12.59 -24.85 -43.05
C GLU A 200 -12.98 -26.30 -42.77
N ASN A 201 -12.83 -26.76 -41.52
CA ASN A 201 -13.23 -28.11 -41.12
C ASN A 201 -14.76 -28.30 -41.11
N TRP A 202 -15.54 -27.21 -41.24
CA TRP A 202 -17.00 -27.22 -41.16
C TRP A 202 -17.68 -26.78 -42.47
N THR A 203 -16.93 -26.44 -43.52
CA THR A 203 -17.49 -26.03 -44.82
C THR A 203 -18.21 -27.17 -45.57
N GLY A 204 -17.97 -28.42 -45.17
CA GLY A 204 -18.72 -29.58 -45.68
C GLY A 204 -20.12 -29.77 -45.07
N LEU A 205 -20.51 -28.95 -44.08
CA LEU A 205 -21.82 -29.01 -43.43
C LEU A 205 -22.88 -28.22 -44.22
N SER A 206 -24.15 -28.60 -44.08
CA SER A 206 -25.25 -27.84 -44.69
C SER A 206 -25.46 -26.49 -44.00
N LEU A 207 -26.06 -25.53 -44.71
CA LEU A 207 -26.40 -24.22 -44.14
C LEU A 207 -27.29 -24.33 -42.90
N GLU A 208 -28.21 -25.29 -42.86
CA GLU A 208 -29.08 -25.53 -41.71
C GLU A 208 -28.31 -26.09 -40.51
N THR A 209 -27.38 -27.01 -40.74
CA THR A 209 -26.49 -27.54 -39.69
C THR A 209 -25.59 -26.44 -39.13
N LEU A 210 -25.04 -25.57 -39.98
CA LEU A 210 -24.22 -24.43 -39.57
C LEU A 210 -25.03 -23.38 -38.81
N ALA A 211 -26.28 -23.10 -39.22
CA ALA A 211 -27.19 -22.24 -38.47
C ALA A 211 -27.47 -22.79 -37.06
N THR A 212 -27.72 -24.10 -36.96
CA THR A 212 -27.93 -24.78 -35.68
C THR A 212 -26.66 -24.74 -34.81
N LEU A 213 -25.48 -24.94 -35.40
CA LEU A 213 -24.21 -24.85 -34.70
C LEU A 213 -23.99 -23.44 -34.12
N ILE A 214 -24.20 -22.39 -34.92
CA ILE A 214 -24.11 -20.99 -34.47
C ILE A 214 -25.10 -20.74 -33.32
N LEU A 215 -26.35 -21.18 -33.46
CA LEU A 215 -27.38 -21.03 -32.43
C LEU A 215 -26.97 -21.70 -31.12
N LEU A 216 -26.46 -22.93 -31.17
CA LEU A 216 -26.01 -23.67 -29.98
C LEU A 216 -24.77 -23.05 -29.33
N LEU A 217 -23.80 -22.58 -30.12
CA LEU A 217 -22.61 -21.89 -29.62
C LEU A 217 -22.96 -20.54 -29.00
N ALA A 218 -23.85 -19.77 -29.63
CA ALA A 218 -24.32 -18.48 -29.13
C ALA A 218 -25.09 -18.67 -27.82
N PHE A 219 -25.97 -19.66 -27.76
CA PHE A 219 -26.69 -20.02 -26.54
C PHE A 219 -25.75 -20.46 -25.41
N GLY A 220 -24.79 -21.35 -25.70
CA GLY A 220 -23.79 -21.79 -24.73
C GLY A 220 -22.97 -20.63 -24.17
N LYS A 221 -22.55 -19.70 -25.03
CA LYS A 221 -21.84 -18.47 -24.63
C LYS A 221 -22.68 -17.58 -23.72
N ILE A 222 -23.98 -17.41 -24.03
CA ILE A 222 -24.92 -16.66 -23.19
C ILE A 222 -25.06 -17.33 -21.83
N LEU A 223 -25.25 -18.66 -21.77
CA LEU A 223 -25.37 -19.39 -20.51
C LEU A 223 -24.12 -19.26 -19.63
N VAL A 224 -22.91 -19.40 -20.20
CA VAL A 224 -21.65 -19.19 -19.46
C VAL A 224 -21.55 -17.75 -18.95
N SER A 225 -21.91 -16.77 -19.78
CA SER A 225 -21.88 -15.35 -19.40
C SER A 225 -22.87 -15.06 -18.28
N MET A 226 -24.08 -15.59 -18.34
CA MET A 226 -25.09 -15.36 -17.31
C MET A 226 -24.79 -16.14 -16.03
N ALA A 227 -24.24 -17.35 -16.12
CA ALA A 227 -23.74 -18.09 -14.97
C ALA A 227 -22.68 -17.27 -14.23
N TRP A 228 -21.77 -16.60 -14.95
CA TRP A 228 -20.82 -15.65 -14.38
C TRP A 228 -21.51 -14.53 -13.59
N PHE A 229 -22.49 -13.83 -14.19
CA PHE A 229 -23.22 -12.76 -13.52
C PHE A 229 -23.93 -13.26 -12.25
N VAL A 230 -24.60 -14.42 -12.31
CA VAL A 230 -25.26 -15.04 -11.14
C VAL A 230 -24.24 -15.36 -10.06
N THR A 231 -23.16 -16.05 -10.37
CA THR A 231 -22.16 -16.47 -9.37
C THR A 231 -21.48 -15.27 -8.71
N VAL A 232 -21.14 -14.23 -9.48
CA VAL A 232 -20.55 -12.99 -8.94
C VAL A 232 -21.55 -12.25 -8.05
N ALA A 233 -22.81 -12.15 -8.46
CA ALA A 233 -23.87 -11.51 -7.68
C ALA A 233 -24.12 -12.23 -6.34
N MET A 234 -24.10 -13.57 -6.35
CA MET A 234 -24.30 -14.42 -5.17
C MET A 234 -23.08 -14.48 -4.24
N THR A 235 -21.92 -13.99 -4.69
CA THR A 235 -20.67 -14.03 -3.91
C THR A 235 -20.06 -12.62 -3.81
N PRO A 236 -20.66 -11.68 -3.04
CA PRO A 236 -20.18 -10.30 -2.92
C PRO A 236 -18.76 -10.20 -2.36
N THR A 237 -18.32 -11.19 -1.57
CA THR A 237 -16.95 -11.28 -1.04
C THR A 237 -15.95 -11.88 -2.03
N MET A 238 -16.33 -12.17 -3.28
CA MET A 238 -15.44 -12.70 -4.31
C MET A 238 -14.48 -11.62 -4.85
N GLY A 239 -13.44 -11.28 -4.09
CA GLY A 239 -12.51 -10.19 -4.43
C GLY A 239 -11.83 -10.33 -5.81
N VAL A 240 -11.54 -11.56 -6.22
CA VAL A 240 -10.98 -11.87 -7.56
C VAL A 240 -11.99 -11.57 -8.69
N ALA A 241 -13.29 -11.51 -8.43
CA ALA A 241 -14.29 -11.06 -9.38
C ALA A 241 -14.57 -9.56 -9.25
N TRP A 242 -14.92 -9.12 -8.05
CA TRP A 242 -15.42 -7.76 -7.80
C TRP A 242 -14.40 -6.65 -8.04
N HIS A 243 -13.09 -6.92 -7.98
CA HIS A 243 -12.09 -5.91 -8.33
C HIS A 243 -12.25 -5.39 -9.78
N ARG A 244 -12.80 -6.19 -10.70
CA ARG A 244 -13.07 -5.74 -12.08
C ARG A 244 -14.11 -4.63 -12.15
N PHE A 245 -14.90 -4.43 -11.09
CA PHE A 245 -15.89 -3.37 -11.01
C PHE A 245 -15.42 -2.28 -10.03
N LEU A 246 -14.99 -2.68 -8.83
CA LEU A 246 -14.68 -1.75 -7.74
C LEU A 246 -13.31 -1.06 -7.88
N ALA A 247 -12.33 -1.66 -8.55
CA ALA A 247 -10.97 -1.10 -8.62
C ALA A 247 -10.94 0.28 -9.31
N PHE A 248 -11.76 0.50 -10.33
CA PHE A 248 -11.84 1.80 -11.01
C PHE A 248 -12.25 2.91 -10.05
N PHE A 249 -13.29 2.64 -9.24
CA PHE A 249 -13.76 3.57 -8.23
C PHE A 249 -12.72 3.75 -7.13
N ASN A 250 -12.14 2.66 -6.62
CA ASN A 250 -11.19 2.75 -5.53
C ASN A 250 -9.94 3.56 -5.91
N VAL A 251 -9.42 3.37 -7.13
CA VAL A 251 -8.29 4.15 -7.68
C VAL A 251 -8.70 5.60 -7.94
N TRP A 252 -9.91 5.88 -8.44
CA TRP A 252 -10.36 7.26 -8.66
C TRP A 252 -10.51 8.03 -7.33
N PHE A 253 -11.08 7.37 -6.32
CA PHE A 253 -11.27 7.89 -4.96
C PHE A 253 -10.04 7.72 -4.05
N GLN A 254 -8.87 7.36 -4.59
CA GLN A 254 -7.65 7.19 -3.80
C GLN A 254 -7.30 8.45 -3.01
N ARG A 255 -6.47 8.30 -1.97
CA ARG A 255 -6.13 9.42 -1.08
C ARG A 255 -5.52 10.60 -1.83
N ASN A 256 -4.51 10.34 -2.66
CA ASN A 256 -3.80 11.36 -3.41
C ASN A 256 -4.25 11.41 -4.87
N ALA A 257 -4.83 12.52 -5.31
CA ALA A 257 -5.32 12.67 -6.70
C ALA A 257 -4.24 12.45 -7.78
N ASN A 258 -2.96 12.67 -7.45
CA ASN A 258 -1.81 12.49 -8.34
C ASN A 258 -1.27 11.04 -8.41
N GLY A 259 -1.92 10.09 -7.71
CA GLY A 259 -1.54 8.67 -7.74
C GLY A 259 -0.39 8.28 -6.84
N LYS A 260 0.11 9.19 -5.99
CA LYS A 260 1.06 8.81 -4.95
C LYS A 260 0.38 7.85 -3.96
N PRO A 261 1.07 6.78 -3.49
CA PRO A 261 0.54 5.89 -2.46
C PRO A 261 0.06 6.67 -1.23
N ALA A 262 -0.93 6.15 -0.51
CA ALA A 262 -1.43 6.71 0.76
C ALA A 262 -0.38 6.57 1.89
N LEU A 263 0.77 7.24 1.73
CA LEU A 263 1.93 7.27 2.61
C LEU A 263 2.36 8.73 2.82
N GLY A 264 3.26 8.95 3.80
CA GLY A 264 3.64 10.27 4.28
C GLY A 264 2.95 10.55 5.60
N GLN A 265 2.05 11.54 5.62
CA GLN A 265 1.25 11.90 6.80
C GLN A 265 0.17 10.85 7.09
N LEU A 266 -0.15 10.60 8.36
CA LEU A 266 -1.42 9.96 8.71
C LEU A 266 -2.58 10.93 8.48
N GLU A 267 -3.77 10.42 8.15
CA GLU A 267 -4.97 11.26 8.20
C GLU A 267 -5.29 11.62 9.67
N PRO A 268 -5.73 12.84 9.96
CA PRO A 268 -6.24 13.17 11.29
C PRO A 268 -7.52 12.38 11.59
N ILE A 269 -7.86 12.26 12.87
CA ILE A 269 -9.21 11.83 13.28
C ILE A 269 -10.20 12.86 12.73
N ARG A 270 -11.35 12.40 12.20
CA ARG A 270 -12.37 13.28 11.64
C ARG A 270 -13.74 13.02 12.23
N TYR A 271 -14.49 14.08 12.43
CA TYR A 271 -15.91 14.07 12.74
C TYR A 271 -16.63 14.97 11.73
N ASP A 272 -17.64 14.40 11.04
CA ASP A 272 -18.37 15.06 9.94
C ASP A 272 -17.48 15.77 8.91
N GLY A 273 -16.35 15.15 8.58
CA GLY A 273 -15.39 15.65 7.60
C GLY A 273 -14.43 16.73 8.14
N VAL A 274 -14.66 17.26 9.34
CA VAL A 274 -13.77 18.20 10.03
C VAL A 274 -12.68 17.43 10.76
N ALA A 275 -11.43 17.89 10.71
CA ALA A 275 -10.34 17.28 11.45
C ALA A 275 -10.47 17.64 12.93
N LEU A 276 -10.33 16.65 13.80
CA LEU A 276 -10.40 16.85 15.24
C LEU A 276 -9.16 17.59 15.74
N ASP A 277 -9.41 18.71 16.42
CA ASP A 277 -8.45 19.49 17.16
C ASP A 277 -8.76 19.29 18.65
N PHE A 278 -7.88 18.61 19.38
CA PHE A 278 -8.13 18.27 20.79
C PHE A 278 -8.12 19.49 21.70
N GLU A 279 -7.57 20.64 21.28
CA GLU A 279 -7.69 21.90 22.03
C GLU A 279 -9.11 22.47 22.00
N LYS A 280 -9.93 21.99 21.06
CA LYS A 280 -11.31 22.41 20.82
C LYS A 280 -12.26 21.22 20.93
N LEU A 281 -11.92 20.25 21.80
CA LEU A 281 -12.74 19.05 21.96
C LEU A 281 -14.17 19.39 22.42
N ASP A 282 -14.34 20.45 23.21
CA ASP A 282 -15.64 20.99 23.64
C ASP A 282 -16.52 21.48 22.47
N ASP A 283 -15.96 21.72 21.28
CA ASP A 283 -16.71 22.05 20.06
C ASP A 283 -17.35 20.80 19.41
N PHE A 284 -17.03 19.60 19.91
CA PHE A 284 -17.52 18.31 19.39
C PHE A 284 -18.41 17.59 20.42
N PRO A 285 -19.27 16.66 19.98
CA PRO A 285 -20.09 15.88 20.91
C PRO A 285 -19.26 15.00 21.86
N ASP A 286 -19.78 14.81 23.08
CA ASP A 286 -19.13 13.98 24.12
C ASP A 286 -18.91 12.52 23.69
N ASP A 287 -19.72 12.01 22.76
CA ASP A 287 -19.68 10.63 22.25
C ASP A 287 -18.87 10.49 20.95
N ILE A 288 -18.06 11.49 20.61
CA ILE A 288 -17.22 11.46 19.41
C ILE A 288 -16.30 10.23 19.38
N ALA A 289 -16.44 9.44 18.32
CA ALA A 289 -15.61 8.26 18.12
C ALA A 289 -14.15 8.64 17.81
N LEU A 290 -13.25 8.32 18.75
CA LEU A 290 -11.80 8.51 18.60
C LEU A 290 -11.18 7.28 17.92
N GLY A 291 -11.16 7.29 16.59
CA GLY A 291 -10.70 6.15 15.79
C GLY A 291 -11.85 5.22 15.38
N VAL A 292 -11.59 3.91 15.32
CA VAL A 292 -12.54 2.91 14.84
C VAL A 292 -12.72 1.78 15.85
N THR A 293 -13.86 1.74 16.55
CA THR A 293 -14.22 0.65 17.48
C THR A 293 -15.11 -0.41 16.79
N ALA A 294 -15.96 0.01 15.85
CA ALA A 294 -16.86 -0.86 15.10
C ALA A 294 -16.78 -0.64 13.58
N MET A 295 -17.33 -1.58 12.79
CA MET A 295 -17.30 -1.46 11.32
C MET A 295 -17.97 -0.20 10.77
N THR A 296 -18.97 0.33 11.48
CA THR A 296 -19.69 1.55 11.12
C THR A 296 -18.86 2.82 11.33
N ASP A 297 -17.77 2.75 12.11
CA ASP A 297 -16.86 3.89 12.28
C ASP A 297 -15.93 4.12 11.11
N PHE A 298 -15.73 3.10 10.28
CA PHE A 298 -14.93 3.25 9.07
C PHE A 298 -15.59 4.24 8.10
N SER A 299 -14.76 4.99 7.38
CA SER A 299 -15.26 5.81 6.28
C SER A 299 -15.85 4.97 5.15
N TRP A 300 -16.74 5.56 4.35
CA TRP A 300 -17.25 4.90 3.14
C TRP A 300 -16.12 4.42 2.21
N LYS A 301 -14.99 5.15 2.18
CA LYS A 301 -13.81 4.81 1.39
C LYS A 301 -13.05 3.61 1.97
N ALA A 302 -13.04 3.43 3.29
CA ALA A 302 -12.45 2.25 3.93
C ALA A 302 -13.27 0.99 3.63
N LEU A 303 -14.61 1.07 3.65
CA LEU A 303 -15.49 -0.02 3.24
C LEU A 303 -15.29 -0.41 1.76
N LEU A 304 -15.11 0.60 0.88
CA LEU A 304 -14.75 0.38 -0.51
C LEU A 304 -13.36 -0.28 -0.65
N ASP A 305 -12.37 0.15 0.14
CA ASP A 305 -11.03 -0.44 0.17
C ASP A 305 -11.06 -1.93 0.49
N PHE A 306 -11.75 -2.31 1.56
CA PHE A 306 -11.89 -3.71 1.98
C PHE A 306 -12.55 -4.55 0.87
N SER A 307 -13.63 -4.03 0.29
CA SER A 307 -14.38 -4.68 -0.79
C SER A 307 -13.59 -4.81 -2.10
N THR A 308 -12.61 -3.93 -2.32
CA THR A 308 -11.79 -3.93 -3.54
C THR A 308 -10.58 -4.89 -3.45
N CYS A 309 -10.33 -5.49 -2.28
CA CYS A 309 -9.21 -6.43 -2.11
C CYS A 309 -9.25 -7.57 -3.14
N THR A 310 -8.22 -7.63 -3.99
CA THR A 310 -8.15 -8.61 -5.09
C THR A 310 -7.63 -9.98 -4.65
N GLU A 311 -7.28 -10.14 -3.38
CA GLU A 311 -6.63 -11.33 -2.81
C GLU A 311 -5.30 -11.74 -3.50
N CYS A 312 -4.61 -10.81 -4.17
CA CYS A 312 -3.39 -11.12 -4.96
C CYS A 312 -2.13 -11.40 -4.12
N GLY A 313 -2.12 -10.97 -2.85
CA GLY A 313 -1.04 -11.24 -1.90
C GLY A 313 0.24 -10.43 -2.08
N ARG A 314 0.28 -9.40 -2.94
CA ARG A 314 1.48 -8.55 -3.08
C ARG A 314 1.85 -7.85 -1.77
N CYS A 315 0.85 -7.27 -1.09
CA CYS A 315 1.04 -6.64 0.22
C CYS A 315 1.52 -7.64 1.29
N GLN A 316 1.04 -8.89 1.24
CA GLN A 316 1.47 -9.97 2.12
C GLN A 316 2.93 -10.35 1.87
N SER A 317 3.32 -10.57 0.61
CA SER A 317 4.71 -10.93 0.24
C SER A 317 5.74 -9.89 0.64
N GLN A 318 5.34 -8.63 0.77
CA GLN A 318 6.23 -7.52 1.10
C GLN A 318 6.10 -7.09 2.57
N CYS A 319 5.16 -7.65 3.32
CA CYS A 319 4.97 -7.33 4.73
C CYS A 319 6.11 -7.94 5.57
N PRO A 320 6.86 -7.12 6.33
CA PRO A 320 7.92 -7.63 7.17
C PRO A 320 7.43 -8.61 8.23
N ALA A 321 6.34 -8.27 8.91
CA ALA A 321 5.73 -9.14 9.92
C ALA A 321 5.37 -10.52 9.35
N TRP A 322 4.69 -10.57 8.20
CA TRP A 322 4.32 -11.83 7.54
C TRP A 322 5.54 -12.71 7.22
N ASN A 323 6.60 -12.10 6.66
CA ASN A 323 7.80 -12.80 6.24
C ASN A 323 8.71 -13.23 7.40
N THR A 324 8.44 -12.75 8.62
CA THR A 324 9.10 -13.18 9.84
C THR A 324 8.16 -13.97 10.77
N GLU A 325 7.18 -14.67 10.16
CA GLU A 325 6.30 -15.62 10.84
C GLU A 325 5.32 -15.03 11.87
N LYS A 326 5.10 -13.71 11.86
CA LYS A 326 4.04 -13.06 12.66
C LYS A 326 2.67 -13.26 12.03
N PRO A 327 1.56 -13.14 12.80
CA PRO A 327 0.23 -13.39 12.26
C PRO A 327 -0.24 -12.30 11.27
N LEU A 328 0.31 -11.08 11.33
CA LEU A 328 -0.10 -10.01 10.43
C LEU A 328 0.19 -10.32 8.95
N SER A 329 -0.88 -10.48 8.19
CA SER A 329 -0.91 -10.29 6.74
C SER A 329 -1.84 -9.12 6.41
N PRO A 330 -1.36 -8.06 5.73
CA PRO A 330 -2.23 -6.98 5.28
C PRO A 330 -3.38 -7.49 4.41
N LYS A 331 -3.15 -8.54 3.59
CA LYS A 331 -4.20 -9.15 2.79
C LYS A 331 -5.28 -9.80 3.68
N LEU A 332 -4.86 -10.62 4.63
CA LEU A 332 -5.81 -11.38 5.47
C LEU A 332 -6.58 -10.45 6.40
N LEU A 333 -5.95 -9.42 6.94
CA LEU A 333 -6.62 -8.37 7.70
C LEU A 333 -7.71 -7.70 6.84
N THR A 334 -7.37 -7.24 5.64
CA THR A 334 -8.34 -6.62 4.72
C THR A 334 -9.49 -7.58 4.35
N ILE A 335 -9.20 -8.86 4.14
CA ILE A 335 -10.23 -9.89 3.86
C ILE A 335 -11.12 -10.11 5.09
N ALA A 336 -10.56 -10.15 6.30
CA ALA A 336 -11.32 -10.31 7.53
C ALA A 336 -12.30 -9.13 7.71
N MET A 337 -11.82 -7.90 7.57
CA MET A 337 -12.66 -6.69 7.62
C MET A 337 -13.74 -6.69 6.54
N ARG A 338 -13.39 -7.03 5.29
CA ARG A 338 -14.34 -7.16 4.17
C ARG A 338 -15.44 -8.17 4.49
N ASN A 339 -15.05 -9.38 4.88
CA ASN A 339 -15.98 -10.48 5.10
C ASN A 339 -16.91 -10.18 6.27
N HIS A 340 -16.37 -9.62 7.36
CA HIS A 340 -17.16 -9.20 8.50
C HIS A 340 -18.14 -8.08 8.10
N ALA A 341 -17.68 -7.01 7.45
CA ALA A 341 -18.54 -5.93 6.94
C ALA A 341 -19.71 -6.44 6.09
N HIS A 342 -19.46 -7.41 5.21
CA HIS A 342 -20.51 -8.02 4.39
C HIS A 342 -21.46 -8.91 5.19
N ALA A 343 -20.94 -9.69 6.13
CA ALA A 343 -21.77 -10.56 6.98
C ALA A 343 -22.73 -9.75 7.84
N ILE A 344 -22.27 -8.61 8.39
CA ILE A 344 -23.08 -7.74 9.24
C ILE A 344 -23.79 -6.62 8.46
N SER A 345 -23.73 -6.63 7.12
CA SER A 345 -24.30 -5.56 6.30
C SER A 345 -25.79 -5.32 6.57
N PRO A 346 -26.66 -6.32 6.80
CA PRO A 346 -28.06 -6.06 7.12
C PRO A 346 -28.21 -5.26 8.42
N TRP A 347 -27.41 -5.56 9.45
CA TRP A 347 -27.36 -4.80 10.71
C TRP A 347 -26.84 -3.37 10.51
N MET A 348 -25.77 -3.21 9.73
CA MET A 348 -25.19 -1.89 9.43
C MET A 348 -26.19 -0.96 8.71
N THR A 349 -26.99 -1.51 7.80
CA THR A 349 -27.95 -0.72 7.00
C THR A 349 -29.33 -0.59 7.64
N ALA A 350 -29.60 -1.31 8.72
CA ALA A 350 -30.85 -1.25 9.46
C ALA A 350 -30.89 -0.01 10.37
N THR A 351 -32.07 0.57 10.51
CA THR A 351 -32.38 1.54 11.55
C THR A 351 -32.29 0.90 12.94
N GLU A 352 -32.20 1.73 13.98
CA GLU A 352 -32.12 1.25 15.36
C GLU A 352 -33.31 0.36 15.75
N GLU A 353 -34.53 0.73 15.36
CA GLU A 353 -35.75 -0.06 15.58
C GLU A 353 -35.72 -1.41 14.83
N GLU A 354 -35.21 -1.41 13.59
CA GLU A 354 -35.09 -2.64 12.79
C GLU A 354 -34.05 -3.60 13.36
N ARG A 355 -32.96 -3.10 13.95
CA ARG A 355 -31.88 -3.93 14.53
C ARG A 355 -32.39 -4.87 15.61
N ALA A 356 -33.31 -4.41 16.45
CA ALA A 356 -33.89 -5.21 17.53
C ALA A 356 -34.68 -6.44 17.03
N HIS A 357 -35.08 -6.45 15.75
CA HIS A 357 -35.87 -7.51 15.12
C HIS A 357 -35.05 -8.39 14.18
N LEU A 358 -33.73 -8.15 14.07
CA LEU A 358 -32.84 -8.98 13.28
C LEU A 358 -32.58 -10.34 13.96
N ASP A 359 -32.05 -11.29 13.18
CA ASP A 359 -31.61 -12.57 13.70
C ASP A 359 -30.64 -12.37 14.88
N PRO A 360 -30.88 -12.97 16.07
CA PRO A 360 -29.98 -12.86 17.21
C PRO A 360 -28.52 -13.18 16.90
N ALA A 361 -28.25 -14.16 16.03
CA ALA A 361 -26.89 -14.52 15.63
C ALA A 361 -26.22 -13.41 14.79
N LEU A 362 -27.00 -12.63 14.03
CA LEU A 362 -26.50 -11.47 13.30
C LEU A 362 -26.17 -10.31 14.25
N ILE A 363 -27.01 -10.10 15.27
CA ILE A 363 -26.77 -9.07 16.29
C ILE A 363 -25.48 -9.38 17.07
N GLU A 364 -25.34 -10.62 17.56
CA GLU A 364 -24.13 -11.09 18.24
C GLU A 364 -22.89 -10.93 17.34
N LEU A 365 -23.00 -11.28 16.06
CA LEU A 365 -21.90 -11.07 15.12
C LEU A 365 -21.57 -9.60 14.91
N ALA A 366 -22.55 -8.69 14.93
CA ALA A 366 -22.34 -7.25 14.75
C ALA A 366 -21.74 -6.57 15.99
N GLU A 367 -22.03 -7.10 17.19
CA GLU A 367 -21.48 -6.63 18.47
C GLU A 367 -20.07 -7.18 18.74
N LYS A 368 -19.61 -8.15 17.93
CA LYS A 368 -18.26 -8.70 18.02
C LYS A 368 -17.19 -7.60 17.89
N PRO A 369 -16.23 -7.50 18.82
CA PRO A 369 -15.20 -6.48 18.77
C PRO A 369 -14.30 -6.66 17.53
N LEU A 370 -13.76 -5.56 17.01
CA LEU A 370 -12.85 -5.64 15.87
C LEU A 370 -11.52 -6.32 16.24
N VAL A 371 -11.05 -6.10 17.47
CA VAL A 371 -9.76 -6.60 17.99
C VAL A 371 -10.01 -7.31 19.32
N GLY A 372 -9.31 -8.43 19.54
CA GLY A 372 -9.34 -9.20 20.78
C GLY A 372 -9.18 -10.70 20.50
N GLU A 373 -9.16 -11.53 21.54
CA GLU A 373 -9.11 -13.00 21.40
C GLU A 373 -10.29 -13.53 20.57
N ASP A 374 -11.49 -13.06 20.89
CA ASP A 374 -12.72 -13.27 20.13
C ASP A 374 -13.02 -12.11 19.17
N GLY A 375 -12.00 -11.41 18.67
CA GLY A 375 -12.18 -10.28 17.74
C GLY A 375 -12.38 -10.71 16.28
N VAL A 376 -12.62 -9.73 15.39
CA VAL A 376 -12.48 -9.93 13.93
C VAL A 376 -11.02 -10.25 13.57
N ILE A 377 -10.09 -9.60 14.27
CA ILE A 377 -8.66 -9.90 14.27
C ILE A 377 -8.15 -9.98 15.71
N THR A 378 -7.00 -10.60 15.91
CA THR A 378 -6.34 -10.65 17.23
C THR A 378 -5.43 -9.44 17.45
N ASP A 379 -5.09 -9.18 18.71
CA ASP A 379 -4.12 -8.16 19.12
C ASP A 379 -2.78 -8.29 18.38
N ASP A 380 -2.27 -9.51 18.28
CA ASP A 380 -1.00 -9.79 17.61
C ASP A 380 -1.02 -9.39 16.13
N ILE A 381 -2.18 -9.46 15.45
CA ILE A 381 -2.31 -8.99 14.08
C ILE A 381 -2.17 -7.46 14.04
N LEU A 382 -2.87 -6.74 14.92
CA LEU A 382 -2.84 -5.27 14.95
C LEU A 382 -1.45 -4.74 15.33
N TRP A 383 -0.87 -5.27 16.40
CA TRP A 383 0.34 -4.76 17.03
C TRP A 383 1.62 -5.22 16.32
N SER A 384 1.57 -6.22 15.44
CA SER A 384 2.69 -6.59 14.56
C SER A 384 2.99 -5.56 13.45
N CYS A 385 2.11 -4.59 13.20
CA CYS A 385 2.32 -3.59 12.16
C CYS A 385 3.41 -2.59 12.54
N THR A 386 4.42 -2.45 11.66
CA THR A 386 5.52 -1.47 11.82
C THR A 386 5.25 -0.13 11.13
N THR A 387 4.08 0.06 10.53
CA THR A 387 3.73 1.25 9.72
C THR A 387 4.71 1.57 8.58
N CYS A 388 5.50 0.59 8.11
CA CYS A 388 6.60 0.85 7.17
C CYS A 388 6.20 1.15 5.72
N GLY A 389 4.91 1.05 5.39
CA GLY A 389 4.37 1.39 4.07
C GLY A 389 4.54 0.36 2.95
N ALA A 390 5.16 -0.79 3.20
CA ALA A 390 5.40 -1.80 2.16
C ALA A 390 4.09 -2.30 1.54
N CYS A 391 3.04 -2.53 2.34
CA CYS A 391 1.73 -3.00 1.85
C CYS A 391 1.03 -1.98 0.94
N VAL A 392 1.03 -0.70 1.33
CA VAL A 392 0.39 0.39 0.59
C VAL A 392 1.12 0.61 -0.74
N ASN A 393 2.45 0.66 -0.72
CA ASN A 393 3.26 0.86 -1.93
C ASN A 393 3.09 -0.26 -2.97
N GLN A 394 2.69 -1.46 -2.53
CA GLN A 394 2.60 -2.67 -3.35
C GLN A 394 1.16 -2.99 -3.78
N CYS A 395 0.19 -2.20 -3.31
CA CYS A 395 -1.22 -2.42 -3.61
C CYS A 395 -1.57 -1.90 -5.01
N PRO A 396 -2.00 -2.76 -5.95
CA PRO A 396 -2.36 -2.33 -7.30
C PRO A 396 -3.67 -1.53 -7.36
N VAL A 397 -4.48 -1.60 -6.31
CA VAL A 397 -5.81 -0.97 -6.22
C VAL A 397 -5.87 0.13 -5.14
N ASP A 398 -4.73 0.60 -4.65
CA ASP A 398 -4.60 1.71 -3.69
C ASP A 398 -5.38 1.56 -2.36
N ILE A 399 -5.26 0.41 -1.70
CA ILE A 399 -5.81 0.24 -0.35
C ILE A 399 -4.89 0.92 0.69
N ALA A 400 -5.46 1.82 1.48
CA ALA A 400 -4.77 2.59 2.52
C ALA A 400 -4.58 1.79 3.82
N HIS A 401 -3.92 0.62 3.74
CA HIS A 401 -3.79 -0.34 4.84
C HIS A 401 -3.29 0.26 6.18
N ILE A 402 -2.38 1.25 6.13
CA ILE A 402 -1.83 1.87 7.33
C ILE A 402 -2.86 2.75 8.02
N ASP A 403 -3.59 3.56 7.27
CA ASP A 403 -4.62 4.45 7.81
C ASP A 403 -5.65 3.60 8.58
N HIS A 404 -6.14 2.50 7.97
CA HIS A 404 -7.07 1.57 8.61
C HIS A 404 -6.52 0.93 9.90
N ILE A 405 -5.25 0.50 9.90
CA ILE A 405 -4.63 -0.09 11.09
C ILE A 405 -4.46 0.95 12.20
N VAL A 406 -4.03 2.16 11.87
CA VAL A 406 -3.81 3.20 12.88
C VAL A 406 -5.13 3.73 13.43
N ASP A 407 -6.19 3.79 12.63
CA ASP A 407 -7.52 4.16 13.12
C ASP A 407 -8.09 3.13 14.12
N ILE A 408 -7.82 1.84 13.92
CA ILE A 408 -8.12 0.81 14.94
C ILE A 408 -7.23 0.99 16.18
N ARG A 409 -5.93 1.29 16.00
CA ARG A 409 -5.05 1.55 17.16
C ARG A 409 -5.49 2.77 17.97
N ARG A 410 -6.01 3.80 17.31
CA ARG A 410 -6.52 5.01 17.96
C ARG A 410 -7.64 4.70 18.94
N SER A 411 -8.61 3.87 18.54
CA SER A 411 -9.69 3.49 19.45
C SER A 411 -9.21 2.56 20.57
N GLN A 412 -8.34 1.60 20.25
CA GLN A 412 -7.73 0.71 21.23
C GLN A 412 -6.99 1.48 22.32
N VAL A 413 -6.26 2.55 21.96
CA VAL A 413 -5.53 3.39 22.91
C VAL A 413 -6.40 4.42 23.62
N LEU A 414 -7.21 5.19 22.88
CA LEU A 414 -7.91 6.37 23.41
C LEU A 414 -9.27 6.04 24.03
N VAL A 415 -9.93 4.97 23.59
CA VAL A 415 -11.29 4.61 24.02
C VAL A 415 -11.28 3.37 24.92
N LEU A 416 -10.65 2.29 24.45
CA LEU A 416 -10.72 0.99 25.11
C LEU A 416 -9.61 0.80 26.16
N SER A 417 -8.53 1.57 26.06
CA SER A 417 -7.31 1.39 26.87
C SER A 417 -6.72 -0.03 26.78
N GLU A 418 -6.91 -0.67 25.63
CA GLU A 418 -6.44 -2.02 25.30
C GLU A 418 -5.23 -1.93 24.37
N PHE A 419 -4.02 -1.97 24.93
CA PHE A 419 -2.79 -1.89 24.16
C PHE A 419 -1.63 -2.58 24.89
N PRO A 420 -0.53 -2.95 24.18
CA PRO A 420 0.63 -3.59 24.78
C PRO A 420 1.16 -2.81 25.98
N THR A 421 1.33 -3.50 27.11
CA THR A 421 1.65 -2.85 28.39
C THR A 421 2.99 -2.13 28.38
N GLU A 422 3.92 -2.55 27.51
CA GLU A 422 5.20 -1.90 27.27
C GLU A 422 5.04 -0.44 26.78
N LEU A 423 3.93 -0.09 26.12
CA LEU A 423 3.65 1.27 25.67
C LEU A 423 3.28 2.24 26.81
N ASN A 424 2.91 1.75 27.99
CA ASN A 424 2.66 2.63 29.14
C ASN A 424 3.90 3.44 29.52
N GLY A 425 5.08 2.81 29.48
CA GLY A 425 6.35 3.49 29.75
C GLY A 425 6.65 4.56 28.70
N LEU A 426 6.42 4.22 27.43
CA LEU A 426 6.56 5.17 26.32
C LEU A 426 5.68 6.41 26.52
N PHE A 427 4.38 6.23 26.77
CA PHE A 427 3.44 7.34 26.91
C PHE A 427 3.77 8.22 28.11
N LYS A 428 4.02 7.62 29.28
CA LYS A 428 4.41 8.35 30.49
C LYS A 428 5.71 9.13 30.30
N ASN A 429 6.70 8.57 29.62
CA ASN A 429 7.97 9.24 29.37
C ASN A 429 7.78 10.44 28.44
N VAL A 430 7.04 10.28 27.34
CA VAL A 430 6.76 11.39 26.43
C VAL A 430 5.97 12.49 27.14
N GLU A 431 4.94 12.14 27.89
CA GLU A 431 4.12 13.10 28.65
C GLU A 431 4.91 13.86 29.71
N ASN A 432 5.66 13.17 30.58
CA ASN A 432 6.30 13.78 31.74
C ASN A 432 7.71 14.35 31.47
N LYS A 433 8.39 13.83 30.45
CA LYS A 433 9.80 14.18 30.14
C LYS A 433 9.99 14.75 28.74
N GLY A 434 8.93 14.83 27.94
CA GLY A 434 9.02 15.30 26.55
C GLY A 434 9.84 14.37 25.65
N ASN A 435 10.20 13.15 26.07
CA ASN A 435 10.98 12.22 25.24
C ASN A 435 10.68 10.77 25.61
N PRO A 436 10.76 9.82 24.65
CA PRO A 436 10.37 8.45 24.90
C PRO A 436 11.40 7.65 25.74
N TRP A 437 12.62 8.17 25.92
CA TRP A 437 13.66 7.57 26.77
C TRP A 437 13.51 7.92 28.26
N GLY A 438 12.63 8.85 28.63
CA GLY A 438 12.43 9.27 30.02
C GLY A 438 13.60 10.07 30.61
N MET A 439 14.47 10.62 29.75
CA MET A 439 15.66 11.38 30.16
C MET A 439 15.31 12.82 30.53
N ASN A 440 16.12 13.49 31.35
CA ASN A 440 15.88 14.89 31.72
C ASN A 440 16.30 15.85 30.59
N ALA A 441 15.61 17.00 30.48
CA ALA A 441 15.91 18.02 29.48
C ALA A 441 17.33 18.59 29.59
N SER A 442 17.87 18.70 30.81
CA SER A 442 19.22 19.21 31.05
C SER A 442 20.34 18.38 30.39
N GLY A 443 20.10 17.10 30.14
CA GLY A 443 21.08 16.22 29.46
C GLY A 443 21.08 16.36 27.92
N ARG A 444 20.22 17.23 27.34
CA ARG A 444 20.10 17.35 25.88
C ARG A 444 21.33 17.97 25.22
N ASN A 445 22.06 18.81 25.96
CA ASN A 445 23.24 19.51 25.47
C ASN A 445 24.54 18.75 25.73
N ASP A 446 24.50 17.59 26.39
CA ASP A 446 25.70 16.83 26.78
C ASP A 446 26.65 16.60 25.58
N TRP A 447 26.11 16.30 24.40
CA TRP A 447 26.88 16.03 23.19
C TRP A 447 27.68 17.25 22.68
N ILE A 448 27.26 18.47 23.04
CA ILE A 448 27.95 19.72 22.63
C ILE A 448 29.34 19.79 23.29
N SER A 449 29.46 19.32 24.53
CA SER A 449 30.75 19.27 25.23
C SER A 449 31.76 18.29 24.62
N GLU A 450 31.31 17.44 23.68
CA GLU A 450 32.12 16.41 23.02
C GLU A 450 32.56 16.83 21.60
N VAL A 451 32.38 18.10 21.21
CA VAL A 451 32.85 18.65 19.94
C VAL A 451 33.77 19.86 20.15
N ASP A 452 34.72 20.07 19.24
CA ASP A 452 35.78 21.09 19.37
C ASP A 452 35.45 22.42 18.64
N PHE A 453 34.16 22.70 18.41
CA PHE A 453 33.68 23.92 17.76
C PHE A 453 32.45 24.47 18.49
N ASP A 454 32.18 25.76 18.29
CA ASP A 454 31.07 26.43 18.95
C ASP A 454 29.72 25.99 18.35
N VAL A 455 28.77 25.67 19.22
CA VAL A 455 27.40 25.29 18.85
C VAL A 455 26.45 26.28 19.49
N LYS A 456 25.83 27.13 18.66
CA LYS A 456 24.85 28.11 19.12
C LYS A 456 23.61 27.39 19.68
N VAL A 457 23.25 27.72 20.92
CA VAL A 457 22.04 27.23 21.58
C VAL A 457 21.07 28.39 21.75
N PHE A 458 19.84 28.22 21.27
CA PHE A 458 18.82 29.25 21.33
C PHE A 458 18.61 29.78 22.77
N GLY A 459 18.59 31.10 22.92
CA GLY A 459 18.32 31.78 24.19
C GLY A 459 19.54 31.93 25.11
N MET A 460 20.70 31.36 24.75
CA MET A 460 21.92 31.54 25.55
C MET A 460 22.58 32.90 25.35
N ASP A 461 22.44 33.52 24.17
CA ASP A 461 23.00 34.83 23.87
C ASP A 461 21.94 35.95 23.91
N GLY A 462 20.77 35.66 24.49
CA GLY A 462 19.66 36.60 24.67
C GLY A 462 18.82 36.83 23.40
N GLU A 463 18.82 35.87 22.47
CA GLU A 463 18.02 35.96 21.25
C GLU A 463 16.55 35.59 21.50
N ASP A 464 15.64 36.45 21.06
CA ASP A 464 14.19 36.18 21.11
C ASP A 464 13.70 35.37 19.89
N THR A 465 14.44 35.39 18.78
CA THR A 465 14.14 34.68 17.54
C THR A 465 15.42 34.18 16.89
N ILE A 466 15.34 33.16 16.04
CA ILE A 466 16.50 32.68 15.27
C ILE A 466 17.07 33.82 14.41
N PRO A 467 18.34 34.19 14.58
CA PRO A 467 18.98 35.24 13.81
C PRO A 467 19.01 34.97 12.30
N GLU A 468 18.99 36.01 11.47
CA GLU A 468 18.99 35.87 10.00
C GLU A 468 20.28 35.25 9.45
N ASP A 469 21.39 35.32 10.19
CA ASP A 469 22.67 34.70 9.83
C ASP A 469 22.72 33.20 10.15
N ILE A 470 21.66 32.60 10.70
CA ILE A 470 21.56 31.15 10.94
C ILE A 470 20.86 30.47 9.75
N ASP A 471 21.59 29.60 9.05
CA ASP A 471 21.07 28.88 7.89
C ASP A 471 20.01 27.83 8.27
N TYR A 472 20.21 27.14 9.40
CA TYR A 472 19.35 26.05 9.86
C TYR A 472 19.14 26.02 11.37
N LEU A 473 17.90 25.73 11.78
CA LEU A 473 17.67 25.09 13.07
C LEU A 473 18.03 23.60 12.96
N PHE A 474 19.01 23.14 13.72
CA PHE A 474 19.34 21.72 13.80
C PHE A 474 18.47 21.05 14.87
N TRP A 475 17.43 20.36 14.41
CA TRP A 475 16.56 19.55 15.26
C TRP A 475 17.25 18.24 15.62
N VAL A 476 17.76 18.15 16.84
CA VAL A 476 18.58 17.04 17.33
C VAL A 476 17.74 15.76 17.49
N GLY A 477 16.48 15.93 17.88
CA GLY A 477 15.55 14.86 18.21
C GLY A 477 15.94 14.12 19.49
N CYS A 478 15.05 13.23 19.95
CA CYS A 478 15.29 12.49 21.19
C CYS A 478 16.46 11.51 21.08
N ALA A 479 16.54 10.73 19.98
CA ALA A 479 17.62 9.76 19.81
C ALA A 479 18.98 10.47 19.70
N GLY A 480 19.05 11.53 18.90
CA GLY A 480 20.28 12.30 18.72
C GLY A 480 20.79 12.99 19.98
N ALA A 481 19.92 13.22 20.96
CA ALA A 481 20.26 13.82 22.25
C ALA A 481 20.59 12.79 23.34
N TYR A 482 20.07 11.55 23.27
CA TYR A 482 20.12 10.62 24.41
C TYR A 482 20.67 9.21 24.11
N GLU A 483 20.69 8.75 22.86
CA GLU A 483 21.24 7.42 22.50
C GLU A 483 22.64 7.59 21.91
N ASP A 484 23.63 6.90 22.47
CA ASP A 484 25.06 7.16 22.19
C ASP A 484 25.45 7.07 20.71
N ARG A 485 24.88 6.13 19.95
CA ARG A 485 25.19 6.00 18.52
C ARG A 485 24.54 7.11 17.70
N ALA A 486 23.32 7.49 18.05
CA ALA A 486 22.64 8.63 17.46
C ALA A 486 23.31 9.96 17.84
N LYS A 487 23.83 10.11 19.07
CA LYS A 487 24.69 11.25 19.47
C LYS A 487 25.92 11.36 18.57
N ARG A 488 26.59 10.24 18.25
CA ARG A 488 27.69 10.23 17.27
C ARG A 488 27.24 10.78 15.91
N THR A 489 26.04 10.44 15.46
CA THR A 489 25.47 10.98 14.21
C THR A 489 25.23 12.48 14.32
N THR A 490 24.65 12.95 15.43
CA THR A 490 24.44 14.38 15.71
C THR A 490 25.76 15.15 15.62
N LYS A 491 26.81 14.67 16.30
CA LYS A 491 28.15 15.28 16.30
C LYS A 491 28.75 15.32 14.91
N ASN A 492 28.68 14.22 14.15
CA ASN A 492 29.21 14.17 12.80
C ASN A 492 28.51 15.16 11.86
N VAL A 493 27.19 15.27 11.95
CA VAL A 493 26.42 16.22 11.13
C VAL A 493 26.73 17.66 11.52
N ALA A 494 26.79 17.98 12.81
CA ALA A 494 27.19 19.29 13.32
C ALA A 494 28.59 19.67 12.84
N GLU A 495 29.54 18.74 12.91
CA GLU A 495 30.91 18.97 12.46
C GLU A 495 31.00 19.18 10.94
N LEU A 496 30.29 18.37 10.15
CA LEU A 496 30.23 18.55 8.71
C LEU A 496 29.59 19.88 8.31
N MET A 497 28.56 20.34 9.03
CA MET A 497 27.99 21.68 8.82
C MET A 497 29.02 22.77 9.15
N ASN A 498 29.74 22.65 10.26
CA ASN A 498 30.80 23.58 10.63
C ASN A 498 31.93 23.63 9.58
N ILE A 499 32.44 22.48 9.12
CA ILE A 499 33.46 22.40 8.06
C ILE A 499 32.97 23.07 6.77
N ALA A 500 31.69 22.88 6.43
CA ALA A 500 31.08 23.48 5.25
C ALA A 500 30.82 24.99 5.39
N GLY A 501 31.02 25.57 6.57
CA GLY A 501 30.65 26.95 6.91
C GLY A 501 29.14 27.17 6.93
N VAL A 502 28.34 26.13 7.21
CA VAL A 502 26.89 26.24 7.41
C VAL A 502 26.67 26.63 8.86
N SER A 503 26.03 27.78 9.05
CA SER A 503 25.64 28.27 10.37
C SER A 503 24.40 27.52 10.85
N PHE A 504 24.40 27.07 12.10
CA PHE A 504 23.25 26.38 12.66
C PHE A 504 23.10 26.69 14.14
N MET A 505 21.87 26.49 14.63
CA MET A 505 21.51 26.67 16.03
C MET A 505 20.70 25.45 16.50
N VAL A 506 20.77 25.13 17.79
CA VAL A 506 19.95 24.06 18.41
C VAL A 506 19.03 24.65 19.48
N LEU A 507 17.88 24.02 19.70
CA LEU A 507 16.92 24.42 20.74
C LEU A 507 17.35 24.03 22.18
N GLY A 508 18.33 23.13 22.30
CA GLY A 508 18.80 22.62 23.58
C GLY A 508 17.70 22.01 24.44
N GLU A 509 17.52 22.53 25.65
CA GLU A 509 16.52 22.05 26.61
C GLU A 509 15.07 22.31 26.19
N GLY A 510 14.84 23.29 25.30
CA GLY A 510 13.51 23.64 24.78
C GLY A 510 12.95 22.66 23.76
N GLU A 511 13.73 21.68 23.28
CA GLU A 511 13.27 20.71 22.28
C GLU A 511 12.66 19.46 22.91
N THR A 512 11.43 19.10 22.51
CA THR A 512 10.77 17.86 22.92
C THR A 512 10.60 16.87 21.76
N CYS A 513 9.99 15.72 22.03
CA CYS A 513 9.70 14.71 21.04
C CYS A 513 8.69 15.25 20.03
N THR A 514 8.94 14.97 18.74
CA THR A 514 7.98 15.31 17.67
C THR A 514 6.58 14.67 17.80
N GLY A 515 6.39 13.75 18.74
CA GLY A 515 5.16 12.99 18.96
C GLY A 515 5.01 11.73 18.08
N ASP A 516 5.95 11.44 17.18
CA ASP A 516 5.83 10.32 16.23
C ASP A 516 5.53 8.95 16.90
N PRO A 517 6.27 8.49 17.94
CA PRO A 517 5.98 7.20 18.55
C PRO A 517 4.56 7.10 19.13
N ALA A 518 4.09 8.17 19.77
CA ALA A 518 2.73 8.26 20.31
C ALA A 518 1.69 8.13 19.18
N ARG A 519 1.89 8.90 18.10
CA ARG A 519 0.98 8.87 16.94
C ARG A 519 0.90 7.49 16.29
N ARG A 520 2.03 6.81 16.08
CA ARG A 520 2.04 5.46 15.48
C ARG A 520 1.49 4.37 16.38
N ALA A 521 1.52 4.59 17.69
CA ALA A 521 0.88 3.71 18.67
C ALA A 521 -0.64 3.90 18.72
N GLY A 522 -1.18 5.01 18.21
CA GLY A 522 -2.61 5.35 18.28
C GLY A 522 -2.94 6.42 19.31
N ASN A 523 -1.97 6.91 20.07
CA ASN A 523 -2.19 7.99 21.04
C ASN A 523 -2.18 9.36 20.31
N GLU A 524 -3.28 9.67 19.62
CA GLU A 524 -3.41 10.91 18.85
C GLU A 524 -3.43 12.16 19.75
N PHE A 525 -4.01 12.06 20.95
CA PHE A 525 -4.03 13.15 21.92
C PHE A 525 -2.62 13.57 22.34
N LEU A 526 -1.80 12.60 22.78
CA LEU A 526 -0.40 12.85 23.15
C LEU A 526 0.43 13.37 21.97
N PHE A 527 0.14 12.90 20.75
CA PHE A 527 0.76 13.46 19.55
C PHE A 527 0.40 14.93 19.34
N GLN A 528 -0.90 15.29 19.38
CA GLN A 528 -1.33 16.68 19.16
C GLN A 528 -0.78 17.61 20.23
N MET A 529 -0.78 17.19 21.51
CA MET A 529 -0.19 17.97 22.61
C MET A 529 1.30 18.27 22.37
N GLN A 530 2.10 17.24 22.04
CA GLN A 530 3.53 17.42 21.77
C GLN A 530 3.78 18.23 20.49
N ALA A 531 2.95 18.04 19.46
CA ALA A 531 3.09 18.78 18.22
C ALA A 531 2.70 20.26 18.40
N ALA A 532 1.62 20.56 19.13
CA ALA A 532 1.18 21.92 19.42
C ALA A 532 2.25 22.69 20.19
N GLN A 533 2.78 22.11 21.28
CA GLN A 533 3.89 22.72 22.04
C GLN A 533 5.11 23.00 21.17
N ASN A 534 5.52 22.04 20.33
CA ASN A 534 6.66 22.26 19.43
C ASN A 534 6.35 23.32 18.36
N ILE A 535 5.12 23.38 17.85
CA ILE A 535 4.70 24.38 16.87
C ILE A 535 4.69 25.78 17.48
N GLU A 536 4.21 25.93 18.71
CA GLU A 536 4.24 27.19 19.46
C GLU A 536 5.68 27.69 19.58
N VAL A 537 6.59 26.87 20.12
CA VAL A 537 8.02 27.22 20.25
C VAL A 537 8.64 27.55 18.89
N LEU A 538 8.45 26.71 17.87
CA LEU A 538 9.02 26.93 16.54
C LEU A 538 8.49 28.22 15.87
N ASN A 539 7.23 28.57 16.10
CA ASN A 539 6.64 29.81 15.60
C ASN A 539 7.15 31.04 16.36
N GLU A 540 7.25 30.97 17.68
CA GLU A 540 7.78 32.04 18.54
C GLU A 540 9.20 32.42 18.12
N ILE A 541 10.07 31.42 17.92
CA ILE A 541 11.46 31.65 17.50
C ILE A 541 11.60 31.94 16.00
N LYS A 542 10.48 31.95 15.24
CA LYS A 542 10.42 32.13 13.78
C LYS A 542 11.30 31.15 13.00
N ALA A 543 11.32 29.87 13.41
CA ALA A 543 12.03 28.83 12.67
C ALA A 543 11.42 28.63 11.28
N THR A 544 12.26 28.66 10.25
CA THR A 544 11.82 28.46 8.85
C THR A 544 12.47 27.22 8.22
N LYS A 545 13.79 27.07 8.37
CA LYS A 545 14.56 25.93 7.86
C LYS A 545 15.05 25.03 9.00
N ILE A 546 14.71 23.75 8.90
CA ILE A 546 15.02 22.75 9.92
C ILE A 546 15.75 21.58 9.26
N VAL A 547 16.90 21.20 9.82
CA VAL A 547 17.59 19.95 9.46
C VAL A 547 17.40 18.91 10.55
N VAL A 548 17.14 17.66 10.16
CA VAL A 548 16.94 16.52 11.09
C VAL A 548 17.85 15.34 10.72
N THR A 549 18.29 14.56 11.71
CA THR A 549 18.98 13.27 11.48
C THR A 549 18.04 12.07 11.44
N CYS A 550 16.78 12.26 11.81
CA CYS A 550 15.80 11.21 11.96
C CYS A 550 14.68 11.33 10.92
N PRO A 551 14.45 10.31 10.07
CA PRO A 551 13.33 10.32 9.12
C PRO A 551 11.94 10.31 9.75
N HIS A 552 11.82 9.90 11.02
CA HIS A 552 10.56 9.99 11.77
C HIS A 552 10.25 11.44 12.12
N CYS A 553 11.25 12.18 12.62
CA CYS A 553 11.14 13.62 12.87
C CYS A 553 10.88 14.39 11.58
N LEU A 554 11.57 14.02 10.48
CA LEU A 554 11.30 14.56 9.15
C LEU A 554 9.83 14.41 8.78
N ASN A 555 9.26 13.21 8.94
CA ASN A 555 7.88 12.96 8.58
C ASN A 555 6.91 13.75 9.46
N ALA A 556 7.13 13.76 10.77
CA ALA A 556 6.29 14.51 11.70
C ALA A 556 6.28 16.01 11.39
N LEU A 557 7.46 16.64 11.38
CA LEU A 557 7.60 18.09 11.17
C LEU A 557 7.17 18.52 9.76
N LYS A 558 7.52 17.75 8.71
CA LYS A 558 7.28 18.14 7.30
C LYS A 558 5.87 17.81 6.80
N ARG A 559 5.30 16.70 7.26
CA ARG A 559 4.07 16.13 6.67
C ARG A 559 2.89 16.23 7.62
N GLU A 560 3.12 16.20 8.92
CA GLU A 560 2.06 16.02 9.91
C GLU A 560 1.76 17.29 10.69
N TYR A 561 2.77 18.09 11.04
CA TYR A 561 2.58 19.39 11.70
C TYR A 561 1.76 20.39 10.88
N PRO A 562 1.75 20.37 9.52
CA PRO A 562 0.85 21.21 8.75
C PRO A 562 -0.64 20.98 9.05
N GLN A 563 -1.02 19.82 9.61
CA GLN A 563 -2.39 19.55 10.04
C GLN A 563 -2.80 20.38 11.27
N LEU A 564 -1.82 20.87 12.03
CA LEU A 564 -1.95 21.69 13.23
C LEU A 564 -1.39 23.12 13.03
N GLY A 565 -1.20 23.53 11.76
CA GLY A 565 -0.73 24.88 11.42
C GLY A 565 0.80 25.08 11.37
N GLY A 566 1.60 24.09 11.77
CA GLY A 566 3.07 24.17 11.71
C GLY A 566 3.62 23.89 10.31
N ASN A 567 4.18 24.90 9.66
CA ASN A 567 4.69 24.79 8.28
C ASN A 567 6.16 25.20 8.20
N TYR A 568 7.04 24.22 8.01
CA TYR A 568 8.50 24.43 8.01
C TYR A 568 9.16 23.79 6.79
N GLU A 569 10.27 24.36 6.33
CA GLU A 569 11.16 23.72 5.37
C GLU A 569 12.05 22.72 6.11
N VAL A 570 11.66 21.44 6.07
CA VAL A 570 12.41 20.38 6.76
C VAL A 570 13.15 19.50 5.76
N VAL A 571 14.45 19.32 5.99
CA VAL A 571 15.34 18.47 5.19
C VAL A 571 16.01 17.41 6.07
N HIS A 572 16.22 16.23 5.50
CA HIS A 572 17.03 15.20 6.15
C HIS A 572 18.53 15.53 6.02
N HIS A 573 19.35 15.15 7.01
CA HIS A 573 20.79 15.42 6.97
C HIS A 573 21.45 14.85 5.71
N THR A 574 21.01 13.70 5.21
CA THR A 574 21.56 13.13 3.96
C THR A 574 21.24 13.98 2.72
N GLU A 575 20.13 14.73 2.72
CA GLU A 575 19.81 15.66 1.64
C GLU A 575 20.74 16.87 1.72
N LEU A 576 20.83 17.50 2.89
CA LEU A 576 21.71 18.64 3.14
C LEU A 576 23.18 18.32 2.82
N LEU A 577 23.72 17.25 3.39
CA LEU A 577 25.11 16.86 3.19
C LEU A 577 25.41 16.57 1.71
N ASN A 578 24.47 15.98 0.98
CA ASN A 578 24.63 15.72 -0.45
C ASN A 578 24.65 17.03 -1.26
N ASP A 579 23.80 18.00 -0.90
CA ASP A 579 23.80 19.32 -1.54
C ASP A 579 25.09 20.08 -1.24
N LEU A 580 25.63 19.98 -0.02
CA LEU A 580 26.92 20.57 0.35
C LEU A 580 28.10 19.96 -0.41
N VAL A 581 28.06 18.63 -0.64
CA VAL A 581 29.07 17.95 -1.48
C VAL A 581 28.96 18.41 -2.93
N LYS A 582 27.75 18.48 -3.49
CA LYS A 582 27.53 18.97 -4.87
C LYS A 582 27.94 20.43 -5.05
N ALA A 583 27.78 21.25 -4.02
CA ALA A 583 28.20 22.64 -4.00
C ALA A 583 29.71 22.82 -3.80
N GLY A 584 30.48 21.75 -3.58
CA GLY A 584 31.92 21.82 -3.30
C GLY A 584 32.26 22.39 -1.92
N ARG A 585 31.27 22.55 -1.03
CA ARG A 585 31.47 23.01 0.36
C ARG A 585 31.97 21.89 1.26
N LEU A 586 31.67 20.65 0.91
CA LEU A 586 32.27 19.44 1.49
C LEU A 586 32.94 18.64 0.39
N THR A 587 34.22 18.32 0.56
CA THR A 587 34.96 17.52 -0.41
C THR A 587 35.43 16.23 0.25
N PRO A 588 34.85 15.07 -0.08
CA PRO A 588 35.40 13.78 0.34
C PRO A 588 36.71 13.56 -0.43
N VAL A 589 37.84 13.77 0.23
CA VAL A 589 39.18 13.71 -0.38
C VAL A 589 39.75 12.29 -0.38
N ASN A 590 39.38 11.48 0.60
CA ASN A 590 39.91 10.13 0.78
C ASN A 590 38.77 9.12 0.86
N LYS A 591 38.71 8.23 -0.13
CA LYS A 591 37.74 7.14 -0.12
C LYS A 591 38.13 6.11 0.92
N ILE A 592 37.11 5.57 1.58
CA ILE A 592 37.28 4.46 2.51
C ILE A 592 37.45 3.18 1.69
N ASP A 593 38.58 2.49 1.90
CA ASP A 593 38.91 1.19 1.29
C ASP A 593 38.10 0.04 1.92
N GLN A 594 36.77 0.15 1.85
CA GLN A 594 35.82 -0.83 2.34
C GLN A 594 34.59 -0.88 1.44
N THR A 595 34.01 -2.07 1.32
CA THR A 595 32.71 -2.24 0.66
C THR A 595 31.59 -1.85 1.62
N VAL A 596 30.71 -0.96 1.15
CA VAL A 596 29.55 -0.44 1.90
C VAL A 596 28.25 -0.95 1.29
N THR A 597 27.27 -1.29 2.12
CA THR A 597 25.87 -1.46 1.71
C THR A 597 24.96 -0.46 2.42
N TYR A 598 23.76 -0.22 1.91
CA TYR A 598 22.85 0.79 2.46
C TYR A 598 21.48 0.22 2.81
N HIS A 599 21.04 0.43 4.05
CA HIS A 599 19.65 0.18 4.43
C HIS A 599 18.80 1.42 4.22
N ASP A 600 17.87 1.36 3.26
CA ASP A 600 16.85 2.40 3.08
C ASP A 600 15.84 2.44 4.24
N PRO A 601 15.82 3.51 5.06
CA PRO A 601 14.82 3.68 6.10
C PRO A 601 13.44 3.90 5.48
N CYS A 602 12.42 3.21 5.99
CA CYS A 602 11.08 3.28 5.42
C CYS A 602 10.48 4.69 5.44
N TYR A 603 10.70 5.48 6.50
CA TYR A 603 10.21 6.85 6.60
C TYR A 603 10.97 7.84 5.69
N LEU A 604 12.24 7.58 5.36
CA LEU A 604 13.00 8.40 4.41
C LEU A 604 12.59 8.07 2.97
N GLY A 605 12.61 6.78 2.64
CA GLY A 605 12.29 6.27 1.32
C GLY A 605 10.79 6.26 1.03
N ARG A 606 10.04 5.29 1.56
CA ARG A 606 8.63 5.10 1.17
C ARG A 606 7.71 6.26 1.57
N HIS A 607 7.89 6.86 2.75
CA HIS A 607 7.03 7.96 3.21
C HIS A 607 7.43 9.32 2.62
N ASN A 608 8.73 9.60 2.50
CA ASN A 608 9.21 10.92 2.06
C ASN A 608 9.80 10.97 0.64
N GLN A 609 9.97 9.82 -0.01
CA GLN A 609 10.46 9.65 -1.40
C GLN A 609 11.90 10.12 -1.61
N VAL A 610 12.72 10.05 -0.56
CA VAL A 610 14.16 10.37 -0.60
C VAL A 610 14.96 9.08 -0.73
N TYR A 611 15.62 8.88 -1.88
CA TYR A 611 16.38 7.66 -2.17
C TYR A 611 17.81 7.92 -2.66
N ASN A 612 18.02 8.94 -3.50
CA ASN A 612 19.31 9.15 -4.14
C ASN A 612 20.38 9.81 -3.25
N PRO A 613 20.07 10.83 -2.41
CA PRO A 613 21.08 11.54 -1.65
C PRO A 613 21.98 10.64 -0.78
N PRO A 614 21.45 9.64 -0.02
CA PRO A 614 22.31 8.72 0.73
C PRO A 614 23.26 7.91 -0.14
N ARG A 615 22.84 7.51 -1.35
CA ARG A 615 23.62 6.69 -2.28
C ARG A 615 24.73 7.49 -2.95
N GLU A 616 24.42 8.73 -3.33
CA GLU A 616 25.38 9.66 -3.90
C GLU A 616 26.50 9.95 -2.90
N LEU A 617 26.15 10.18 -1.63
CA LEU A 617 27.11 10.33 -0.53
C LEU A 617 27.98 9.08 -0.33
N ILE A 618 27.38 7.88 -0.29
CA ILE A 618 28.15 6.63 -0.15
C ILE A 618 29.10 6.43 -1.34
N SER A 619 28.65 6.71 -2.57
CA SER A 619 29.47 6.55 -3.78
C SER A 619 30.66 7.54 -3.82
N ALA A 620 30.48 8.70 -3.21
CA ALA A 620 31.54 9.71 -3.08
C ALA A 620 32.57 9.36 -1.99
N THR A 621 32.18 8.55 -0.99
CA THR A 621 32.99 8.32 0.22
C THR A 621 33.57 6.91 0.31
N ALA A 622 33.02 5.94 -0.41
CA ALA A 622 33.50 4.56 -0.42
C ALA A 622 34.10 4.15 -1.78
N ASP A 623 35.05 3.23 -1.75
CA ASP A 623 35.62 2.62 -2.95
C ASP A 623 34.64 1.66 -3.63
N SER A 624 33.81 0.97 -2.85
CA SER A 624 32.83 0.01 -3.37
C SER A 624 31.48 0.13 -2.66
N PHE A 625 30.41 0.20 -3.45
CA PHE A 625 29.03 0.23 -2.97
C PHE A 625 28.23 -0.92 -3.57
N VAL A 626 27.61 -1.73 -2.70
CA VAL A 626 26.76 -2.86 -3.09
C VAL A 626 25.37 -2.70 -2.47
N GLU A 627 24.33 -2.79 -3.29
CA GLU A 627 22.94 -2.75 -2.83
C GLU A 627 22.50 -4.11 -2.31
N MET A 628 21.70 -4.12 -1.24
CA MET A 628 20.90 -5.30 -0.90
C MET A 628 19.85 -5.55 -1.99
N ASP A 629 19.49 -6.82 -2.22
CA ASP A 629 18.46 -7.22 -3.20
C ASP A 629 17.14 -6.45 -3.03
N ARG A 630 16.73 -6.26 -1.77
CA ARG A 630 15.58 -5.47 -1.38
C ARG A 630 16.05 -4.08 -0.94
N ASN A 631 16.00 -3.14 -1.87
CA ASN A 631 16.37 -1.73 -1.68
C ASN A 631 15.26 -0.78 -2.17
N ARG A 632 15.44 0.52 -1.94
CA ARG A 632 14.53 1.62 -2.32
C ARG A 632 13.10 1.36 -1.86
N ASP A 633 12.13 1.44 -2.76
CA ASP A 633 10.70 1.24 -2.49
C ASP A 633 10.36 -0.21 -2.06
N LYS A 634 11.28 -1.15 -2.31
CA LYS A 634 11.20 -2.57 -1.91
C LYS A 634 11.99 -2.91 -0.65
N SER A 635 12.64 -1.94 -0.01
CA SER A 635 13.42 -2.16 1.21
C SER A 635 12.62 -2.88 2.30
N PHE A 636 13.24 -3.86 2.94
CA PHE A 636 12.65 -4.58 4.05
C PHE A 636 12.83 -3.78 5.35
N CYS A 637 11.80 -3.73 6.19
CA CYS A 637 11.79 -2.89 7.39
C CYS A 637 12.86 -3.35 8.40
N CYS A 638 13.42 -2.41 9.17
CA CYS A 638 14.31 -2.72 10.29
C CYS A 638 13.55 -3.25 11.52
N GLY A 639 12.24 -3.05 11.62
CA GLY A 639 11.40 -3.53 12.73
C GLY A 639 10.97 -2.47 13.75
N ALA A 640 11.60 -1.29 13.79
CA ALA A 640 11.35 -0.29 14.85
C ALA A 640 10.09 0.58 14.67
N GLY A 641 9.64 0.82 13.44
CA GLY A 641 8.51 1.71 13.16
C GLY A 641 7.20 1.20 13.78
N GLY A 642 6.16 2.04 13.83
CA GLY A 642 4.86 1.61 14.39
C GLY A 642 4.87 1.48 15.91
N ALA A 643 5.75 2.24 16.58
CA ALA A 643 6.10 2.14 18.01
C ALA A 643 6.72 0.80 18.46
N ARG A 644 7.11 -0.06 17.51
CA ARG A 644 7.72 -1.39 17.78
C ARG A 644 9.10 -1.34 18.41
N MET A 645 9.81 -0.20 18.35
CA MET A 645 11.03 0.01 19.12
C MET A 645 10.80 -0.09 20.64
N TRP A 646 9.59 0.18 21.10
CA TRP A 646 9.20 0.23 22.51
C TRP A 646 8.39 -1.00 22.95
N MET A 647 8.25 -2.00 22.07
CA MET A 647 7.51 -3.22 22.34
C MET A 647 8.40 -4.42 22.06
N GLU A 648 8.36 -5.41 22.93
CA GLU A 648 9.14 -6.62 22.75
C GLU A 648 8.64 -7.44 21.53
N GLU A 649 9.53 -8.21 20.90
CA GLU A 649 9.22 -9.04 19.74
C GLU A 649 9.24 -10.51 20.10
N LYS A 650 8.09 -11.03 20.55
CA LYS A 650 7.95 -12.40 21.07
C LYS A 650 7.54 -13.43 20.01
N LEU A 651 7.11 -12.98 18.82
CA LEU A 651 6.49 -13.84 17.80
C LEU A 651 7.38 -14.02 16.57
N GLY A 652 7.56 -15.27 16.16
CA GLY A 652 8.36 -15.64 14.99
C GLY A 652 9.80 -15.18 15.10
N THR A 653 10.42 -14.86 13.97
CA THR A 653 11.78 -14.29 13.95
C THR A 653 11.73 -12.77 14.13
N ARG A 654 12.73 -12.17 14.79
CA ARG A 654 12.79 -10.71 14.90
C ARG A 654 13.02 -10.07 13.52
N ILE A 655 12.24 -9.04 13.16
CA ILE A 655 12.30 -8.40 11.82
C ILE A 655 13.71 -7.87 11.52
N ASN A 656 14.36 -7.27 12.53
CA ASN A 656 15.71 -6.75 12.39
C ASN A 656 16.74 -7.83 12.07
N GLN A 657 16.58 -9.04 12.64
CA GLN A 657 17.48 -10.17 12.40
C GLN A 657 17.42 -10.61 10.94
N THR A 658 16.22 -10.73 10.36
CA THR A 658 16.06 -11.02 8.92
C THR A 658 16.65 -9.91 8.06
N ARG A 659 16.48 -8.63 8.43
CA ARG A 659 17.09 -7.54 7.64
C ARG A 659 18.62 -7.50 7.78
N GLY A 660 19.13 -7.75 8.97
CA GLY A 660 20.57 -7.83 9.25
C GLY A 660 21.23 -8.93 8.43
N ASP A 661 20.59 -10.10 8.33
CA ASP A 661 21.02 -11.19 7.45
C ASP A 661 21.16 -10.74 5.99
N GLU A 662 20.18 -10.01 5.45
CA GLU A 662 20.26 -9.49 4.08
C GLU A 662 21.43 -8.53 3.89
N ALA A 663 21.69 -7.68 4.89
CA ALA A 663 22.79 -6.72 4.85
C ALA A 663 24.15 -7.43 4.91
N ILE A 664 24.31 -8.38 5.83
CA ILE A 664 25.52 -9.20 5.98
C ILE A 664 25.78 -10.04 4.73
N ALA A 665 24.74 -10.61 4.12
CA ALA A 665 24.85 -11.45 2.93
C ALA A 665 25.40 -10.71 1.70
N THR A 666 25.40 -9.37 1.69
CA THR A 666 26.06 -8.59 0.62
C THR A 666 27.58 -8.70 0.64
N GLY A 667 28.17 -9.14 1.76
CA GLY A 667 29.62 -9.15 1.97
C GLY A 667 30.23 -7.79 2.34
N ALA A 668 29.41 -6.75 2.47
CA ALA A 668 29.87 -5.42 2.88
C ALA A 668 30.42 -5.42 4.31
N LYS A 669 31.48 -4.64 4.55
CA LYS A 669 32.09 -4.44 5.88
C LYS A 669 31.43 -3.31 6.66
N ARG A 670 30.83 -2.34 5.97
CA ARG A 670 29.98 -1.33 6.60
C ARG A 670 28.55 -1.37 6.07
N ILE A 671 27.60 -1.32 6.98
CA ILE A 671 26.17 -1.16 6.70
C ILE A 671 25.81 0.29 7.02
N ALA A 672 25.68 1.10 5.98
CA ALA A 672 25.26 2.48 6.08
C ALA A 672 23.76 2.59 6.39
N VAL A 673 23.41 3.48 7.30
CA VAL A 673 22.03 3.85 7.65
C VAL A 673 21.84 5.36 7.59
N GLY A 674 20.58 5.81 7.52
CA GLY A 674 20.22 7.22 7.62
C GLY A 674 19.04 7.41 8.57
N CYS A 675 19.01 6.66 9.67
CA CYS A 675 17.94 6.71 10.66
C CYS A 675 18.43 6.13 11.99
N PRO A 676 18.28 6.85 13.12
CA PRO A 676 18.76 6.38 14.41
C PRO A 676 18.06 5.09 14.86
N PHE A 677 16.75 4.95 14.62
CA PHE A 677 16.06 3.70 14.95
C PHE A 677 16.58 2.53 14.12
N CYS A 678 16.87 2.74 12.84
CA CYS A 678 17.45 1.69 11.99
C CYS A 678 18.86 1.31 12.43
N SER A 679 19.64 2.31 12.89
CA SER A 679 20.96 2.08 13.48
C SER A 679 20.88 1.13 14.67
N VAL A 680 19.99 1.41 15.64
CA VAL A 680 19.79 0.54 16.81
C VAL A 680 19.40 -0.87 16.40
N MET A 681 18.38 -1.01 15.54
CA MET A 681 17.86 -2.32 15.14
C MET A 681 18.88 -3.16 14.36
N LEU A 682 19.64 -2.55 13.44
CA LEU A 682 20.63 -3.28 12.65
C LEU A 682 21.89 -3.58 13.45
N ASN A 683 22.30 -2.70 14.36
CA ASN A 683 23.37 -3.00 15.30
C ASN A 683 23.03 -4.21 16.17
N ASP A 684 21.81 -4.25 16.73
CA ASP A 684 21.32 -5.41 17.50
C ASP A 684 21.41 -6.71 16.68
N ALA A 685 21.00 -6.67 15.41
CA ALA A 685 21.11 -7.81 14.50
C ALA A 685 22.57 -8.22 14.24
N VAL A 686 23.43 -7.28 13.89
CA VAL A 686 24.86 -7.54 13.62
C VAL A 686 25.58 -8.09 14.86
N ASN A 687 25.37 -7.48 16.03
CA ASN A 687 25.97 -7.92 17.29
C ASN A 687 25.54 -9.35 17.64
N THR A 688 24.27 -9.70 17.41
CA THR A 688 23.79 -11.07 17.57
C THR A 688 24.56 -12.02 16.65
N ARG A 689 24.79 -11.65 15.38
CA ARG A 689 25.48 -12.52 14.41
C ARG A 689 26.99 -12.57 14.58
N GLN A 690 27.59 -11.58 15.23
CA GLN A 690 29.00 -11.61 15.59
C GLN A 690 29.31 -12.66 16.67
N GLN A 691 28.31 -13.04 17.48
CA GLN A 691 28.44 -14.14 18.44
C GLN A 691 28.44 -15.52 17.75
N GLU A 692 28.05 -15.59 16.48
CA GLU A 692 28.08 -16.80 15.66
C GLU A 692 29.41 -16.90 14.87
N PRO A 693 30.14 -18.01 14.94
CA PRO A 693 31.44 -18.15 14.27
C PRO A 693 31.39 -17.82 12.76
N GLY A 694 32.15 -16.80 12.35
CA GLY A 694 32.36 -16.45 10.94
C GLY A 694 31.20 -15.72 10.24
N ARG A 695 30.09 -15.41 10.92
CA ARG A 695 28.88 -14.88 10.26
C ARG A 695 28.89 -13.37 10.00
N ALA A 696 29.42 -12.56 10.93
CA ALA A 696 29.41 -11.09 10.81
C ALA A 696 30.70 -10.42 11.30
N LEU A 697 31.83 -11.15 11.27
CA LEU A 697 33.09 -10.67 11.83
C LEU A 697 33.57 -9.38 11.14
N GLY A 698 33.73 -8.33 11.93
CA GLY A 698 34.18 -7.00 11.46
C GLY A 698 33.16 -6.26 10.60
N VAL A 699 31.88 -6.64 10.65
CA VAL A 699 30.79 -5.86 10.04
C VAL A 699 30.37 -4.78 11.03
N GLU A 700 30.31 -3.52 10.58
CA GLU A 700 29.90 -2.38 11.40
C GLU A 700 28.68 -1.68 10.81
N VAL A 701 27.79 -1.18 11.67
CA VAL A 701 26.66 -0.35 11.26
C VAL A 701 26.99 1.10 11.58
N VAL A 702 26.96 1.96 10.56
CA VAL A 702 27.34 3.37 10.67
C VAL A 702 26.33 4.27 9.96
N ASP A 703 26.15 5.50 10.43
CA ASP A 703 25.39 6.49 9.67
C ASP A 703 26.19 6.99 8.45
N VAL A 704 25.49 7.40 7.39
CA VAL A 704 26.10 7.98 6.18
C VAL A 704 26.99 9.19 6.51
N SER A 705 26.63 10.00 7.52
CA SER A 705 27.45 11.12 7.98
C SER A 705 28.83 10.70 8.49
N THR A 706 28.93 9.54 9.15
CA THR A 706 30.22 9.00 9.59
C THR A 706 31.14 8.70 8.40
N LEU A 707 30.59 8.08 7.34
CA LEU A 707 31.35 7.81 6.13
C LEU A 707 31.86 9.09 5.47
N LEU A 708 31.01 10.12 5.43
CA LEU A 708 31.39 11.40 4.85
C LEU A 708 32.44 12.13 5.67
N LEU A 709 32.31 12.14 6.99
CA LEU A 709 33.28 12.77 7.89
C LEU A 709 34.65 12.08 7.82
N ASP A 710 34.67 10.74 7.87
CA ASP A 710 35.90 9.94 7.72
C ASP A 710 36.60 10.31 6.39
N ALA A 711 35.85 10.43 5.29
CA ALA A 711 36.38 10.75 3.97
C ALA A 711 36.81 12.22 3.79
N ALA A 712 36.24 13.14 4.58
CA ALA A 712 36.56 14.57 4.53
C ALA A 712 37.78 14.94 5.37
N LYS A 713 38.08 14.18 6.43
CA LYS A 713 39.19 14.42 7.37
C LYS A 713 40.45 13.62 7.10
N SER A 714 40.31 12.42 6.51
CA SER A 714 41.45 11.53 6.24
C SER A 714 42.36 12.11 5.19
#